data_AF-A0A945EGT1-F1
#
_entry.id   AF-A0A945EGT1-F1
#
_cell.length_a   1.000
_cell.length_b   1.000
_cell.length_c   1.000
_cell.angle_alpha   90.00
_cell.angle_beta   90.00
_cell.angle_gamma   90.00
#
_symmetry.space_group_name_H-M   'P 1'
#
loop_
_entity.id
_entity.type
_entity.pdbx_description
1 polymer ?
#
loop_
_entity_poly.entity_id
_entity_poly.type
_entity_poly.pdbx_seq_one_letter_code
_entity_poly.pdbx_strand_id
1 'polypeptide(L)'
;ITVSSPDKETYFIDTASKNSTGSSRKAILYKKNDLPPNKNSFSCQVESTMGKSAAQKNSTRTFNDGKLRTFRMALACTSKYARRIIDKSNYEDAPLNLQIFRVLSEMNTIMTSVNGVFRIDLGVKMQLVAKNDLLIELALLPFSGHLLFGVEDEKLANRNQKLCDMLIGSENYDIGHIFSQSQANRGSGIAITGSVCDNKNKARALTSFSRSGDDINNVVVHEIGHQFGAHHTQNSDCQRNTSTAVEPGSASTIMGYAGICFPTNVQWYSDAYFHAVSIAEMLEFIKTKATCASTTDFYNITPIAIAGQDFTIPAGTPFILRGNAIDGNGLSGLTHAWEQIDNDIAPMPPKATNSVGPLFRSLPPTSSRNRYMPALATVVEGATSSTWEVLPTVARDLNFSYTVRDNYFYAGRTHTDNMKISTIDGPPFSVTSQQRQVWKNPKEQYIFGQKIPVTWEVGATDVPPINCQKVTIRLSTDGGITFPITLKENTPNDGFETVVLPNDPVLFALETNKAKIMVEAADNIFYNVSKGFFKIVPNISYCESRFTKNSGSSEFITKVKFSGIDNVSGKSEIGYQDFTKISAEVAKGESYPIEVTFDAVGYSDHCTVYIDWNGDRDFIDPGEKIYLGNYFGGISTLKENIKVPEDAILGETRMRVMIHYFSSEDPCLIDAYGETEDYTIVVVRANSAKKSTIPDGAKTVIDTAIKTSVNEVPFDGFNLSPNPSSGAFNLT
;
A
#
# COMPACT_ATOMS: atom_id res chain seq x y z
N ILE A 1 0.61 1.23 23.34
CA ILE A 1 0.56 2.52 22.63
C ILE A 1 0.30 2.23 21.17
N THR A 2 -0.62 2.96 20.54
CA THR A 2 -0.91 2.80 19.12
C THR A 2 -0.24 3.93 18.35
N VAL A 3 0.45 3.58 17.27
CA VAL A 3 1.13 4.50 16.37
C VAL A 3 0.47 4.37 15.01
N SER A 4 -0.31 5.37 14.63
CA SER A 4 -1.04 5.40 13.35
C SER A 4 -0.58 6.57 12.49
N SER A 5 -0.58 6.34 11.18
CA SER A 5 -0.32 7.33 10.14
C SER A 5 -1.37 7.14 9.03
N PRO A 6 -1.78 8.21 8.33
CA PRO A 6 -2.76 8.12 7.24
C PRO A 6 -2.38 7.18 6.09
N ASP A 7 -1.07 6.94 5.88
CA ASP A 7 -0.53 6.24 4.71
C ASP A 7 0.32 5.01 5.06
N LYS A 8 0.39 4.66 6.34
CA LYS A 8 1.19 3.52 6.83
C LYS A 8 0.35 2.66 7.76
N GLU A 9 0.59 1.36 7.73
CA GLU A 9 -0.07 0.41 8.62
C GLU A 9 0.12 0.82 10.09
N THR A 10 -0.95 0.67 10.88
CA THR A 10 -0.93 0.95 12.32
C THR A 10 0.01 0.00 13.04
N TYR A 11 0.95 0.55 13.81
CA TYR A 11 1.85 -0.21 14.65
C TYR A 11 1.36 -0.24 16.09
N PHE A 12 1.55 -1.38 16.74
CA PHE A 12 1.26 -1.56 18.16
C PHE A 12 2.56 -1.63 18.93
N ILE A 13 2.67 -0.79 19.95
CA ILE A 13 3.76 -0.83 20.92
C ILE A 13 3.20 -1.48 22.18
N ASP A 14 3.67 -2.68 22.48
CA ASP A 14 3.45 -3.36 23.76
C ASP A 14 4.74 -3.30 24.57
N THR A 15 4.67 -2.79 25.79
CA THR A 15 5.82 -2.80 26.69
C THR A 15 6.00 -4.19 27.28
N ALA A 16 6.67 -5.08 26.56
CA ALA A 16 7.09 -6.35 27.11
C ALA A 16 8.49 -6.23 27.71
N SER A 17 8.59 -6.34 29.03
CA SER A 17 9.78 -6.94 29.62
C SER A 17 9.48 -7.50 31.01
N LYS A 18 9.63 -8.82 31.12
CA LYS A 18 9.63 -9.61 32.35
C LYS A 18 10.76 -9.25 33.33
N ASN A 19 11.70 -8.36 33.00
CA ASN A 19 12.87 -8.05 33.85
C ASN A 19 13.45 -6.64 33.53
N SER A 20 12.72 -5.55 33.79
CA SER A 20 13.33 -4.21 33.73
C SER A 20 13.20 -3.47 35.05
N THR A 21 14.17 -3.70 35.94
CA THR A 21 14.54 -2.76 36.99
C THR A 21 15.66 -1.87 36.43
N GLY A 22 15.34 -0.60 36.13
CA GLY A 22 16.28 0.38 35.57
C GLY A 22 15.71 1.17 34.38
N SER A 23 16.42 2.25 33.99
CA SER A 23 15.98 3.31 33.05
C SER A 23 15.77 2.92 31.59
N SER A 24 15.75 1.62 31.23
CA SER A 24 15.53 1.15 29.85
C SER A 24 14.32 0.21 29.78
N ARG A 25 13.14 0.78 29.48
CA ARG A 25 11.94 0.02 29.17
C ARG A 25 12.04 -0.50 27.73
N LYS A 26 12.15 -1.82 27.55
CA LYS A 26 12.03 -2.43 26.23
C LYS A 26 10.55 -2.49 25.83
N ALA A 27 10.25 -2.12 24.60
CA ALA A 27 8.92 -2.24 24.02
C ALA A 27 9.01 -3.09 22.74
N ILE A 28 8.02 -3.94 22.55
CA ILE A 28 7.81 -4.69 21.32
C ILE A 28 6.96 -3.81 20.42
N LEU A 29 7.54 -3.42 19.30
CA LEU A 29 6.82 -2.89 18.16
C LEU A 29 6.43 -4.07 17.27
N TYR A 30 5.14 -4.26 17.03
CA TYR A 30 4.68 -5.30 16.10
C TYR A 30 3.56 -4.77 15.21
N LYS A 31 3.47 -5.35 14.02
CA LYS A 31 2.30 -5.19 13.15
C LYS A 31 1.30 -6.26 13.50
N LYS A 32 0.03 -5.95 13.30
CA LYS A 32 -1.06 -6.90 13.54
C LYS A 32 -0.98 -8.12 12.61
N ASN A 33 -0.61 -7.94 11.35
CA ASN A 33 -0.43 -9.03 10.39
C ASN A 33 0.77 -9.93 10.71
N ASP A 34 1.68 -9.47 11.58
CA ASP A 34 2.83 -10.26 12.05
C ASP A 34 2.45 -11.19 13.22
N LEU A 35 1.22 -11.05 13.77
CA LEU A 35 0.72 -11.99 14.77
C LEU A 35 0.40 -13.33 14.11
N PRO A 36 0.77 -14.46 14.75
CA PRO A 36 0.54 -15.77 14.18
C PRO A 36 -0.95 -15.99 13.89
N PRO A 37 -1.33 -16.50 12.71
CA PRO A 37 -2.73 -16.71 12.35
C PRO A 37 -3.39 -17.61 13.38
N ASN A 38 -4.33 -17.07 14.14
CA ASN A 38 -5.05 -17.84 15.14
C ASN A 38 -6.12 -18.71 14.45
N LYS A 39 -6.03 -20.03 14.64
CA LYS A 39 -6.98 -21.02 14.09
C LYS A 39 -8.30 -21.11 14.88
N ASN A 40 -8.50 -20.25 15.89
CA ASN A 40 -9.64 -20.34 16.80
C ASN A 40 -10.54 -19.12 16.70
N SER A 41 -11.81 -19.37 16.38
CA SER A 41 -12.79 -18.33 16.04
C SER A 41 -13.41 -17.63 17.25
N PHE A 42 -13.46 -16.30 17.20
CA PHE A 42 -14.41 -15.50 17.99
C PHE A 42 -15.88 -15.93 17.72
N SER A 43 -16.78 -15.79 18.69
CA SER A 43 -18.21 -16.02 18.55
C SER A 43 -18.99 -14.94 19.28
N CYS A 44 -19.79 -14.14 18.58
CA CYS A 44 -20.69 -13.15 19.20
C CYS A 44 -22.12 -13.72 19.30
N GLN A 45 -22.86 -13.40 20.36
CA GLN A 45 -24.29 -13.66 20.46
C GLN A 45 -25.00 -12.34 20.75
N VAL A 46 -25.89 -11.92 19.84
CA VAL A 46 -26.62 -10.65 19.95
C VAL A 46 -28.07 -10.92 20.39
N GLU A 47 -28.51 -10.27 21.46
CA GLU A 47 -29.94 -10.15 21.81
C GLU A 47 -30.48 -8.86 21.20
N SER A 48 -31.08 -8.97 20.00
CA SER A 48 -31.55 -7.80 19.25
C SER A 48 -32.89 -7.27 19.79
N THR A 49 -33.02 -5.95 19.86
CA THR A 49 -34.33 -5.29 19.91
C THR A 49 -34.76 -5.01 18.47
N MET A 50 -35.84 -5.62 18.00
CA MET A 50 -36.29 -5.46 16.62
C MET A 50 -36.59 -4.00 16.29
N GLY A 51 -35.78 -3.40 15.41
CA GLY A 51 -35.98 -2.07 14.84
C GLY A 51 -35.41 -2.00 13.42
N LYS A 52 -36.08 -1.27 12.51
CA LYS A 52 -35.54 -1.01 11.17
C LYS A 52 -34.26 -0.18 11.29
N SER A 53 -33.20 -0.57 10.57
CA SER A 53 -31.90 0.11 10.60
C SER A 53 -32.02 1.56 10.11
N ALA A 54 -31.36 2.50 10.78
CA ALA A 54 -31.29 3.90 10.37
C ALA A 54 -30.66 4.07 8.98
N ALA A 55 -29.79 3.14 8.57
CA ALA A 55 -29.14 3.12 7.26
C ALA A 55 -30.11 2.85 6.09
N GLN A 56 -31.32 2.34 6.36
CA GLN A 56 -32.35 2.12 5.35
C GLN A 56 -33.16 3.38 4.98
N LYS A 57 -32.94 4.49 5.69
CA LYS A 57 -33.52 5.79 5.30
C LYS A 57 -32.63 6.41 4.22
N ASN A 58 -33.00 6.19 2.95
CA ASN A 58 -32.47 6.96 1.82
C ASN A 58 -32.48 8.47 2.18
N SER A 59 -31.32 9.13 2.07
CA SER A 59 -31.10 10.60 2.06
C SER A 59 -30.74 11.37 3.34
N THR A 60 -30.46 10.78 4.50
CA THR A 60 -29.97 11.60 5.62
C THR A 60 -28.45 11.66 5.69
N ARG A 61 -27.90 12.83 5.34
CA ARG A 61 -26.53 13.27 5.66
C ARG A 61 -26.28 13.05 7.16
N THR A 62 -25.70 11.92 7.55
CA THR A 62 -25.36 11.63 8.94
C THR A 62 -23.99 12.21 9.25
N PHE A 63 -23.96 13.45 9.71
CA PHE A 63 -22.78 14.05 10.33
C PHE A 63 -22.88 13.97 11.84
N ASN A 64 -21.76 13.80 12.54
CA ASN A 64 -21.76 14.00 13.99
C ASN A 64 -21.96 15.50 14.29
N ASP A 65 -22.67 15.83 15.37
CA ASP A 65 -23.04 17.22 15.69
C ASP A 65 -21.89 18.04 16.28
N GLY A 66 -20.66 17.54 16.19
CA GLY A 66 -19.46 18.25 16.56
C GLY A 66 -19.16 18.30 18.06
N LYS A 67 -19.88 17.52 18.87
CA LYS A 67 -19.72 17.46 20.33
C LYS A 67 -18.96 16.21 20.75
N LEU A 68 -18.11 16.36 21.77
CA LEU A 68 -17.52 15.21 22.46
C LEU A 68 -18.51 14.75 23.51
N ARG A 69 -19.02 13.52 23.37
CA ARG A 69 -19.89 12.88 24.35
C ARG A 69 -19.08 11.98 25.26
N THR A 70 -19.10 12.26 26.56
CA THR A 70 -18.48 11.41 27.57
C THR A 70 -19.55 10.59 28.29
N PHE A 71 -19.49 9.27 28.13
CA PHE A 71 -20.33 8.31 28.84
C PHE A 71 -19.56 7.74 30.03
N ARG A 72 -20.24 7.69 31.18
CA ARG A 72 -19.73 7.07 32.40
C ARG A 72 -19.83 5.56 32.28
N MET A 73 -18.71 4.85 32.38
CA MET A 73 -18.64 3.42 32.18
C MET A 73 -18.40 2.66 33.49
N ALA A 74 -19.30 1.73 33.80
CA ALA A 74 -19.10 0.71 34.83
C ALA A 74 -18.52 -0.56 34.19
N LEU A 75 -17.21 -0.75 34.28
CA LEU A 75 -16.51 -1.88 33.67
C LEU A 75 -16.13 -2.90 34.74
N ALA A 76 -16.80 -4.05 34.73
CA ALA A 76 -16.53 -5.15 35.63
C ALA A 76 -15.54 -6.16 35.04
N CYS A 77 -14.97 -7.02 35.89
CA CYS A 77 -14.29 -8.22 35.40
C CYS A 77 -14.45 -9.42 36.31
N THR A 78 -14.49 -10.61 35.72
CA THR A 78 -14.48 -11.88 36.46
C THR A 78 -13.11 -12.11 37.14
N SER A 79 -13.13 -12.90 38.20
CA SER A 79 -11.94 -13.34 38.94
C SER A 79 -10.97 -14.18 38.09
N LYS A 80 -11.46 -14.84 37.02
CA LYS A 80 -10.60 -15.54 36.06
C LYS A 80 -9.84 -14.57 35.17
N TYR A 81 -10.51 -13.53 34.67
CA TYR A 81 -9.84 -12.46 33.92
C TYR A 81 -8.82 -11.74 34.79
N ALA A 82 -9.23 -11.32 36.00
CA ALA A 82 -8.34 -10.65 36.95
C ALA A 82 -7.07 -11.47 37.24
N ARG A 83 -7.23 -12.76 37.59
CA ARG A 83 -6.10 -13.68 37.84
C ARG A 83 -5.16 -13.79 36.64
N ARG A 84 -5.69 -13.93 35.42
CA ARG A 84 -4.85 -13.94 34.21
C ARG A 84 -3.97 -12.70 34.10
N ILE A 85 -4.50 -11.51 34.38
CA ILE A 85 -3.71 -10.27 34.29
C ILE A 85 -2.64 -10.24 35.37
N ILE A 86 -2.98 -10.67 36.58
CA ILE A 86 -2.06 -10.78 37.71
C ILE A 86 -0.91 -11.73 37.37
N ASP A 87 -1.23 -12.94 36.91
CA ASP A 87 -0.25 -13.97 36.52
C ASP A 87 0.65 -13.48 35.38
N LYS A 88 0.06 -12.87 34.33
CA LYS A 88 0.85 -12.34 33.20
C LYS A 88 1.77 -11.18 33.59
N SER A 89 1.43 -10.49 34.68
CA SER A 89 2.14 -9.29 35.12
C SER A 89 3.12 -9.57 36.26
N ASN A 90 3.19 -10.80 36.77
CA ASN A 90 3.95 -11.20 37.96
C ASN A 90 3.51 -10.44 39.24
N TYR A 91 2.19 -10.32 39.48
CA TYR A 91 1.62 -9.64 40.65
C TYR A 91 1.00 -10.61 41.67
N GLU A 92 1.24 -11.92 41.55
CA GLU A 92 0.61 -12.97 42.37
C GLU A 92 0.87 -12.77 43.87
N ASP A 93 2.10 -12.39 44.22
CA ASP A 93 2.54 -12.16 45.60
C ASP A 93 2.28 -10.73 46.09
N ALA A 94 1.77 -9.84 45.23
CA ALA A 94 1.51 -8.46 45.61
C ALA A 94 0.28 -8.37 46.55
N PRO A 95 0.21 -7.39 47.46
CA PRO A 95 -1.00 -7.09 48.22
C PRO A 95 -2.24 -6.91 47.32
N LEU A 96 -3.42 -7.32 47.80
CA LEU A 96 -4.68 -7.33 47.03
C LEU A 96 -4.99 -5.99 46.37
N ASN A 97 -4.74 -4.86 47.04
CA ASN A 97 -4.94 -3.54 46.48
C ASN A 97 -4.04 -3.25 45.26
N LEU A 98 -2.80 -3.75 45.25
CA LEU A 98 -1.91 -3.64 44.09
C LEU A 98 -2.32 -4.57 42.95
N GLN A 99 -2.84 -5.77 43.27
CA GLN A 99 -3.41 -6.67 42.27
C GLN A 99 -4.63 -6.03 41.57
N ILE A 100 -5.56 -5.47 42.36
CA ILE A 100 -6.75 -4.75 41.84
C ILE A 100 -6.31 -3.55 40.97
N PHE A 101 -5.34 -2.75 41.45
CA PHE A 101 -4.80 -1.63 40.68
C PHE A 101 -4.23 -2.09 39.34
N ARG A 102 -3.48 -3.19 39.31
CA ARG A 102 -2.92 -3.75 38.08
C ARG A 102 -3.99 -4.17 37.08
N VAL A 103 -5.04 -4.84 37.56
CA VAL A 103 -6.19 -5.25 36.72
C VAL A 103 -6.92 -4.03 36.17
N LEU A 104 -7.20 -3.02 37.00
CA LEU A 104 -7.84 -1.78 36.58
C LEU A 104 -7.02 -1.02 35.54
N SER A 105 -5.69 -1.01 35.71
CA SER A 105 -4.76 -0.41 34.73
C SER A 105 -4.86 -1.08 33.36
N GLU A 106 -4.95 -2.41 33.32
CA GLU A 106 -5.09 -3.15 32.05
C GLU A 106 -6.44 -2.86 31.37
N MET A 107 -7.52 -2.85 32.16
CA MET A 107 -8.85 -2.47 31.67
C MET A 107 -8.86 -1.07 31.08
N ASN A 108 -8.17 -0.12 31.72
CA ASN A 108 -8.03 1.25 31.21
C ASN A 108 -7.19 1.32 29.92
N THR A 109 -6.15 0.49 29.78
CA THR A 109 -5.37 0.37 28.54
C THR A 109 -6.26 -0.05 27.37
N ILE A 110 -7.08 -1.09 27.56
CA ILE A 110 -8.03 -1.56 26.55
C ILE A 110 -9.04 -0.45 26.20
N MET A 111 -9.63 0.19 27.20
CA MET A 111 -10.59 1.28 26.97
C MET A 111 -9.96 2.49 26.29
N THR A 112 -8.66 2.70 26.42
CA THR A 112 -7.98 3.76 25.67
C THR A 112 -7.93 3.45 24.18
N SER A 113 -7.66 2.20 23.80
CA SER A 113 -7.74 1.75 22.40
C SER A 113 -9.16 1.86 21.85
N VAL A 114 -10.15 1.42 22.63
CA VAL A 114 -11.58 1.52 22.26
C VAL A 114 -11.96 2.99 22.02
N ASN A 115 -11.62 3.87 22.96
CA ASN A 115 -11.84 5.30 22.81
C ASN A 115 -11.15 5.89 21.59
N GLY A 116 -10.02 5.34 21.15
CA GLY A 116 -9.36 5.74 19.91
C GLY A 116 -10.27 5.63 18.70
N VAL A 117 -10.96 4.49 18.55
CA VAL A 117 -11.88 4.24 17.42
C VAL A 117 -13.16 5.08 17.57
N PHE A 118 -13.80 5.04 18.74
CA PHE A 118 -15.06 5.74 18.99
C PHE A 118 -14.94 7.28 18.90
N ARG A 119 -13.78 7.85 19.25
CA ARG A 119 -13.57 9.30 19.15
C ARG A 119 -13.44 9.77 17.72
N ILE A 120 -12.82 8.99 16.84
CA ILE A 120 -12.62 9.36 15.43
C ILE A 120 -13.96 9.39 14.69
N ASP A 121 -14.75 8.32 14.79
CA ASP A 121 -15.95 8.17 13.97
C ASP A 121 -17.19 8.87 14.58
N LEU A 122 -17.31 8.86 15.91
CA LEU A 122 -18.57 9.20 16.61
C LEU A 122 -18.45 10.41 17.54
N GLY A 123 -17.23 10.88 17.84
CA GLY A 123 -17.01 11.88 18.88
C GLY A 123 -17.40 11.36 20.28
N VAL A 124 -17.24 10.05 20.52
CA VAL A 124 -17.63 9.39 21.77
C VAL A 124 -16.42 8.98 22.59
N LYS A 125 -16.47 9.24 23.90
CA LYS A 125 -15.50 8.77 24.89
C LYS A 125 -16.23 8.06 26.02
N MET A 126 -15.67 6.96 26.49
CA MET A 126 -16.09 6.26 27.71
C MET A 126 -15.07 6.50 28.80
N GLN A 127 -15.55 6.88 29.99
CA GLN A 127 -14.73 7.15 31.17
C GLN A 127 -15.19 6.27 32.32
N LEU A 128 -14.25 5.52 32.92
CA LEU A 128 -14.55 4.68 34.08
C LEU A 128 -15.11 5.51 35.24
N VAL A 129 -16.14 4.99 35.89
CA VAL A 129 -16.78 5.60 37.06
C VAL A 129 -15.88 5.58 38.29
N ALA A 130 -16.19 6.45 39.26
CA ALA A 130 -15.65 6.30 40.61
C ALA A 130 -16.07 4.93 41.18
N LYS A 131 -15.23 4.35 42.05
CA LYS A 131 -15.46 3.03 42.67
C LYS A 131 -15.50 1.85 41.69
N ASN A 132 -15.00 2.00 40.45
CA ASN A 132 -14.95 0.90 39.48
C ASN A 132 -14.07 -0.28 39.96
N ASP A 133 -13.13 -0.03 40.87
CA ASP A 133 -12.34 -1.06 41.56
C ASP A 133 -13.21 -2.09 42.31
N LEU A 134 -14.40 -1.70 42.78
CA LEU A 134 -15.37 -2.61 43.41
C LEU A 134 -15.96 -3.64 42.42
N LEU A 135 -15.92 -3.36 41.11
CA LEU A 135 -16.44 -4.25 40.06
C LEU A 135 -15.42 -5.30 39.60
N ILE A 136 -14.20 -5.28 40.16
CA ILE A 136 -13.21 -6.34 39.98
C ILE A 136 -13.59 -7.46 40.96
N GLU A 137 -14.09 -8.61 40.46
CA GLU A 137 -14.63 -9.68 41.32
C GLU A 137 -13.64 -10.13 42.42
N LEU A 138 -12.34 -9.99 42.20
CA LEU A 138 -11.30 -10.27 43.19
C LEU A 138 -11.48 -9.43 44.49
N ALA A 139 -11.97 -8.20 44.38
CA ALA A 139 -12.29 -7.32 45.51
C ALA A 139 -13.49 -7.82 46.35
N LEU A 140 -14.34 -8.66 45.76
CA LEU A 140 -15.58 -9.16 46.36
C LEU A 140 -15.39 -10.53 47.04
N LEU A 141 -14.30 -11.25 46.76
CA LEU A 141 -14.03 -12.58 47.31
C LEU A 141 -13.98 -12.65 48.84
N PRO A 142 -13.42 -11.65 49.57
CA PRO A 142 -13.41 -11.68 51.04
C PRO A 142 -14.81 -11.55 51.67
N PHE A 143 -15.83 -11.12 50.93
CA PHE A 143 -17.13 -10.70 51.47
C PHE A 143 -18.34 -11.48 50.92
N SER A 144 -18.24 -12.10 49.74
CA SER A 144 -19.42 -12.62 49.03
C SER A 144 -19.22 -13.91 48.21
N GLY A 145 -18.02 -14.52 48.25
CA GLY A 145 -17.70 -15.67 47.41
C GLY A 145 -17.64 -15.31 45.91
N HIS A 146 -17.65 -16.32 45.05
CA HIS A 146 -17.53 -16.14 43.59
C HIS A 146 -18.90 -15.83 42.93
N LEU A 147 -19.29 -14.56 42.84
CA LEU A 147 -20.56 -14.13 42.25
C LEU A 147 -20.66 -14.31 40.73
N LEU A 148 -19.51 -14.31 40.04
CA LEU A 148 -19.39 -14.32 38.57
C LEU A 148 -18.61 -15.54 38.04
N PHE A 149 -18.10 -16.42 38.91
CA PHE A 149 -17.37 -17.63 38.50
C PHE A 149 -18.31 -18.76 38.03
N GLY A 150 -17.90 -19.45 36.97
CA GLY A 150 -18.58 -20.66 36.48
C GLY A 150 -19.95 -20.41 35.87
N VAL A 151 -20.27 -19.15 35.55
CA VAL A 151 -21.52 -18.72 34.93
C VAL A 151 -21.34 -18.72 33.42
N GLU A 152 -22.32 -19.23 32.68
CA GLU A 152 -22.40 -19.11 31.22
C GLU A 152 -22.54 -17.63 30.80
N ASP A 153 -22.01 -17.28 29.63
CA ASP A 153 -21.89 -15.89 29.15
C ASP A 153 -23.23 -15.11 29.20
N GLU A 154 -24.34 -15.67 28.73
CA GLU A 154 -25.66 -15.00 28.75
C GLU A 154 -26.13 -14.67 30.18
N LYS A 155 -25.93 -15.60 31.11
CA LYS A 155 -26.23 -15.39 32.54
C LYS A 155 -25.27 -14.39 33.16
N LEU A 156 -24.04 -14.29 32.65
CA LEU A 156 -23.03 -13.36 33.11
C LEU A 156 -23.40 -11.91 32.75
N ALA A 157 -23.88 -11.64 31.52
CA ALA A 157 -24.38 -10.32 31.13
C ALA A 157 -25.49 -9.83 32.07
N ASN A 158 -26.45 -10.72 32.38
CA ASN A 158 -27.55 -10.44 33.30
C ASN A 158 -27.09 -10.19 34.74
N ARG A 159 -26.08 -10.93 35.22
CA ARG A 159 -25.47 -10.68 36.53
C ARG A 159 -24.69 -9.38 36.58
N ASN A 160 -24.03 -9.01 35.48
CA ASN A 160 -23.27 -7.76 35.39
C ASN A 160 -24.18 -6.54 35.62
N GLN A 161 -25.38 -6.53 35.00
CA GLN A 161 -26.38 -5.49 35.25
C GLN A 161 -26.68 -5.33 36.75
N LYS A 162 -27.04 -6.43 37.42
CA LYS A 162 -27.35 -6.42 38.86
C LYS A 162 -26.16 -5.97 39.71
N LEU A 163 -24.95 -6.40 39.35
CA LEU A 163 -23.73 -6.04 40.08
C LEU A 163 -23.41 -4.56 39.97
N CYS A 164 -23.47 -4.01 38.75
CA CYS A 164 -23.26 -2.58 38.50
C CYS A 164 -24.31 -1.74 39.24
N ASP A 165 -25.59 -2.11 39.17
CA ASP A 165 -26.66 -1.41 39.89
C ASP A 165 -26.48 -1.46 41.40
N MET A 166 -26.04 -2.59 41.96
CA MET A 166 -25.83 -2.76 43.41
C MET A 166 -24.63 -1.97 43.94
N LEU A 167 -23.49 -2.00 43.25
CA LEU A 167 -22.23 -1.46 43.76
C LEU A 167 -21.96 -0.02 43.35
N ILE A 168 -22.39 0.36 42.14
CA ILE A 168 -22.19 1.70 41.60
C ILE A 168 -23.46 2.54 41.75
N GLY A 169 -24.65 1.94 41.65
CA GLY A 169 -25.92 2.64 41.57
C GLY A 169 -26.26 2.99 40.12
N SER A 170 -27.48 2.66 39.68
CA SER A 170 -27.88 2.79 38.27
C SER A 170 -27.73 4.21 37.75
N GLU A 171 -28.01 5.23 38.57
CA GLU A 171 -27.87 6.64 38.23
C GLU A 171 -26.41 7.11 38.01
N ASN A 172 -25.43 6.33 38.46
CA ASN A 172 -24.02 6.72 38.48
C ASN A 172 -23.21 6.22 37.27
N TYR A 173 -23.83 5.48 36.35
CA TYR A 173 -23.20 5.03 35.10
C TYR A 173 -24.18 5.03 33.92
N ASP A 174 -23.65 5.14 32.71
CA ASP A 174 -24.40 5.30 31.46
C ASP A 174 -24.32 4.07 30.56
N ILE A 175 -23.20 3.35 30.66
CA ILE A 175 -22.91 2.08 29.99
C ILE A 175 -22.17 1.17 30.98
N GLY A 176 -22.45 -0.12 30.95
CA GLY A 176 -21.69 -1.11 31.69
C GLY A 176 -21.33 -2.30 30.81
N HIS A 177 -20.22 -2.94 31.16
CA HIS A 177 -19.66 -4.05 30.40
C HIS A 177 -18.85 -4.94 31.34
N ILE A 178 -18.73 -6.25 31.05
CA ILE A 178 -17.91 -7.15 31.84
C ILE A 178 -16.85 -7.87 31.00
N PHE A 179 -15.63 -7.89 31.53
CA PHE A 179 -14.51 -8.66 31.00
C PHE A 179 -14.44 -10.05 31.67
N SER A 180 -14.58 -11.10 30.87
CA SER A 180 -14.53 -12.49 31.33
C SER A 180 -13.42 -13.27 30.65
N GLN A 181 -13.03 -14.43 31.18
CA GLN A 181 -12.03 -15.28 30.53
C GLN A 181 -12.70 -16.58 30.10
N SER A 182 -12.77 -16.79 28.78
CA SER A 182 -13.27 -18.02 28.19
C SER A 182 -12.40 -19.21 28.60
N GLN A 183 -13.06 -20.35 28.86
CA GLN A 183 -12.40 -21.66 28.98
C GLN A 183 -12.16 -22.31 27.62
N ALA A 184 -12.87 -21.89 26.58
CA ALA A 184 -12.60 -22.29 25.22
C ALA A 184 -11.37 -21.52 24.68
N ASN A 185 -10.68 -22.09 23.69
CA ASN A 185 -9.60 -21.39 22.98
C ASN A 185 -10.12 -20.27 22.04
N ARG A 186 -11.31 -19.73 22.31
CA ARG A 186 -12.08 -18.83 21.45
C ARG A 186 -12.53 -17.62 22.25
N GLY A 187 -12.41 -16.42 21.68
CA GLY A 187 -13.02 -15.21 22.24
C GLY A 187 -14.53 -15.28 22.05
N SER A 188 -15.31 -14.64 22.91
CA SER A 188 -16.76 -14.47 22.69
C SER A 188 -17.24 -13.13 23.21
N GLY A 189 -18.42 -12.72 22.80
CA GLY A 189 -19.02 -11.48 23.26
C GLY A 189 -20.54 -11.54 23.18
N ILE A 190 -21.19 -10.78 24.05
CA ILE A 190 -22.64 -10.62 24.09
C ILE A 190 -22.93 -9.17 24.42
N ALA A 191 -23.83 -8.54 23.67
CA ALA A 191 -24.33 -7.22 24.00
C ALA A 191 -25.81 -7.08 23.62
N ILE A 192 -26.57 -6.42 24.50
CA ILE A 192 -27.89 -5.89 24.11
C ILE A 192 -27.67 -4.72 23.16
N THR A 193 -28.16 -4.84 21.93
CA THR A 193 -28.05 -3.79 20.93
C THR A 193 -28.79 -2.53 21.36
N GLY A 194 -28.13 -1.38 21.30
CA GLY A 194 -28.72 -0.08 21.62
C GLY A 194 -29.11 0.07 23.10
N SER A 195 -28.26 -0.42 24.01
CA SER A 195 -28.54 -0.45 25.46
C SER A 195 -27.98 0.72 26.25
N VAL A 196 -27.08 1.53 25.68
CA VAL A 196 -26.54 2.71 26.41
C VAL A 196 -27.68 3.62 26.86
N CYS A 197 -27.60 4.12 28.09
CA CYS A 197 -28.63 4.91 28.77
C CYS A 197 -29.95 4.17 29.13
N ASP A 198 -30.11 2.88 28.80
CA ASP A 198 -31.26 2.09 29.26
C ASP A 198 -30.99 1.51 30.65
N ASN A 199 -31.59 2.08 31.69
CA ASN A 199 -31.41 1.63 33.08
C ASN A 199 -31.69 0.13 33.32
N LYS A 200 -32.43 -0.55 32.45
CA LYS A 200 -32.70 -1.99 32.58
C LYS A 200 -31.65 -2.88 31.91
N ASN A 201 -30.93 -2.35 30.91
CA ASN A 201 -30.11 -3.15 30.01
C ASN A 201 -28.69 -2.62 29.76
N LYS A 202 -28.36 -1.39 30.20
CA LYS A 202 -27.11 -0.70 29.87
C LYS A 202 -25.82 -1.39 30.33
N ALA A 203 -25.90 -2.35 31.26
CA ALA A 203 -24.80 -3.18 31.72
C ALA A 203 -24.91 -4.65 31.32
N ARG A 204 -25.90 -5.04 30.49
CA ARG A 204 -26.04 -6.40 29.95
C ARG A 204 -25.15 -6.61 28.72
N ALA A 205 -23.84 -6.48 28.90
CA ALA A 205 -22.86 -6.74 27.86
C ALA A 205 -21.55 -7.31 28.41
N LEU A 206 -20.87 -8.15 27.63
CA LEU A 206 -19.62 -8.80 27.99
C LEU A 206 -18.69 -9.02 26.80
N THR A 207 -17.40 -9.04 27.12
CA THR A 207 -16.34 -9.56 26.26
C THR A 207 -15.59 -10.65 27.01
N SER A 208 -15.54 -11.82 26.41
CA SER A 208 -14.86 -13.01 26.92
C SER A 208 -13.56 -13.24 26.17
N PHE A 209 -12.46 -13.16 26.91
CA PHE A 209 -11.10 -13.22 26.41
C PHE A 209 -10.67 -14.67 26.17
N SER A 210 -10.06 -15.02 25.03
CA SER A 210 -9.43 -16.33 24.84
C SER A 210 -7.99 -16.37 25.37
N ARG A 211 -7.47 -17.57 25.63
CA ARG A 211 -6.08 -17.78 26.08
C ARG A 211 -5.01 -17.41 25.03
N SER A 212 -5.36 -17.34 23.75
CA SER A 212 -4.42 -17.38 22.61
C SER A 212 -4.04 -16.05 21.96
N GLY A 213 -4.20 -14.91 22.64
CA GLY A 213 -3.66 -13.63 22.14
C GLY A 213 -4.45 -13.03 20.97
N ASP A 214 -5.78 -13.11 21.02
CA ASP A 214 -6.68 -12.49 20.05
C ASP A 214 -6.43 -10.98 19.93
N ASP A 215 -6.86 -10.38 18.80
CA ASP A 215 -7.04 -8.93 18.67
C ASP A 215 -8.21 -8.47 19.55
N ILE A 216 -7.90 -8.47 20.83
CA ILE A 216 -8.76 -8.26 21.97
C ILE A 216 -9.50 -6.95 21.91
N ASN A 217 -8.83 -5.93 21.37
CA ASN A 217 -9.38 -4.60 21.30
C ASN A 217 -10.55 -4.58 20.32
N ASN A 218 -10.44 -5.23 19.17
CA ASN A 218 -11.49 -5.23 18.16
C ASN A 218 -12.76 -5.95 18.62
N VAL A 219 -12.63 -7.02 19.42
CA VAL A 219 -13.79 -7.67 20.03
C VAL A 219 -14.50 -6.72 21.01
N VAL A 220 -13.74 -6.03 21.87
CA VAL A 220 -14.34 -5.05 22.79
C VAL A 220 -15.02 -3.91 22.03
N VAL A 221 -14.39 -3.40 20.95
CA VAL A 221 -14.99 -2.36 20.11
C VAL A 221 -16.25 -2.86 19.41
N HIS A 222 -16.28 -4.12 18.96
CA HIS A 222 -17.45 -4.77 18.35
C HIS A 222 -18.64 -4.83 19.32
N GLU A 223 -18.43 -5.37 20.52
CA GLU A 223 -19.51 -5.52 21.50
C GLU A 223 -20.01 -4.17 22.02
N ILE A 224 -19.10 -3.21 22.23
CA ILE A 224 -19.50 -1.84 22.58
C ILE A 224 -20.22 -1.18 21.38
N GLY A 225 -19.83 -1.48 20.14
CA GLY A 225 -20.53 -1.03 18.94
C GLY A 225 -22.00 -1.47 18.92
N HIS A 226 -22.28 -2.72 19.32
CA HIS A 226 -23.65 -3.18 19.55
C HIS A 226 -24.35 -2.38 20.66
N GLN A 227 -23.70 -2.12 21.80
CA GLN A 227 -24.31 -1.29 22.86
C GLN A 227 -24.70 0.11 22.33
N PHE A 228 -23.94 0.66 21.39
CA PHE A 228 -24.24 1.91 20.67
C PHE A 228 -25.19 1.75 19.46
N GLY A 229 -25.70 0.55 19.20
CA GLY A 229 -26.79 0.32 18.25
C GLY A 229 -26.40 -0.16 16.86
N ALA A 230 -25.11 -0.43 16.60
CA ALA A 230 -24.68 -0.98 15.32
C ALA A 230 -25.08 -2.45 15.15
N HIS A 231 -25.40 -2.84 13.92
CA HIS A 231 -25.60 -4.23 13.52
C HIS A 231 -24.43 -4.76 12.68
N HIS A 232 -24.44 -6.08 12.50
CA HIS A 232 -23.45 -6.81 11.70
C HIS A 232 -23.40 -6.39 10.24
N THR A 233 -22.20 -6.29 9.66
CA THR A 233 -22.01 -5.84 8.27
C THR A 233 -21.78 -6.96 7.25
N GLN A 234 -21.48 -8.17 7.70
CA GLN A 234 -21.18 -9.31 6.82
C GLN A 234 -22.37 -9.77 5.99
N ASN A 235 -22.14 -10.07 4.71
CA ASN A 235 -23.15 -10.65 3.82
C ASN A 235 -23.19 -12.19 3.90
N SER A 236 -22.13 -12.85 4.36
CA SER A 236 -22.20 -14.30 4.62
C SER A 236 -23.13 -14.67 5.76
N ASP A 237 -23.76 -15.84 5.68
CA ASP A 237 -24.78 -16.29 6.62
C ASP A 237 -24.20 -16.88 7.93
N CYS A 238 -23.42 -16.06 8.62
CA CYS A 238 -22.82 -16.36 9.93
C CYS A 238 -23.29 -15.30 10.92
N GLN A 239 -24.56 -15.38 11.33
CA GLN A 239 -25.24 -14.37 12.15
C GLN A 239 -25.40 -13.00 11.47
N ARG A 240 -25.59 -13.00 10.16
CA ARG A 240 -25.86 -11.80 9.36
C ARG A 240 -27.08 -11.03 9.84
N ASN A 241 -27.00 -9.70 9.76
CA ASN A 241 -28.16 -8.82 9.80
C ASN A 241 -28.48 -8.28 8.40
N THR A 242 -29.61 -8.69 7.81
CA THR A 242 -29.93 -8.39 6.40
C THR A 242 -29.99 -6.89 6.08
N SER A 243 -30.44 -6.04 7.00
CA SER A 243 -30.56 -4.60 6.72
C SER A 243 -29.23 -3.87 6.59
N THR A 244 -28.13 -4.48 7.05
CA THR A 244 -26.78 -3.90 7.06
C THR A 244 -25.74 -4.82 6.43
N ALA A 245 -26.16 -5.85 5.67
CA ALA A 245 -25.30 -6.86 5.05
C ALA A 245 -24.51 -6.34 3.83
N VAL A 246 -23.71 -5.29 4.03
CA VAL A 246 -23.07 -4.47 2.97
C VAL A 246 -21.64 -4.86 2.64
N GLU A 247 -21.03 -5.76 3.40
CA GLU A 247 -19.65 -6.21 3.15
C GLU A 247 -19.61 -7.67 2.65
N PRO A 248 -18.82 -7.99 1.61
CA PRO A 248 -18.66 -9.36 1.13
C PRO A 248 -18.17 -10.33 2.20
N GLY A 249 -18.52 -11.60 2.05
CA GLY A 249 -18.00 -12.67 2.89
C GLY A 249 -18.24 -12.42 4.38
N SER A 250 -17.21 -12.66 5.18
CA SER A 250 -17.15 -12.38 6.62
C SER A 250 -17.07 -10.90 6.99
N ALA A 251 -17.08 -9.97 6.03
CA ALA A 251 -16.71 -8.57 6.21
C ALA A 251 -15.24 -8.33 6.64
N SER A 252 -14.84 -7.06 6.56
CA SER A 252 -13.52 -6.54 6.92
C SER A 252 -13.57 -5.56 8.09
N THR A 253 -14.65 -4.79 8.27
CA THR A 253 -14.73 -3.79 9.36
C THR A 253 -15.06 -4.39 10.72
N ILE A 254 -15.02 -3.55 11.78
CA ILE A 254 -15.22 -4.00 13.17
C ILE A 254 -16.54 -4.72 13.38
N MET A 255 -17.64 -4.25 12.79
CA MET A 255 -18.95 -4.89 12.94
C MET A 255 -19.11 -6.13 12.06
N GLY A 256 -18.05 -6.50 11.35
CA GLY A 256 -17.92 -7.75 10.61
C GLY A 256 -17.45 -8.92 11.47
N TYR A 257 -17.43 -10.08 10.85
CA TYR A 257 -17.07 -11.38 11.44
C TYR A 257 -15.77 -11.94 10.83
N ALA A 258 -14.80 -11.04 10.57
CA ALA A 258 -13.51 -11.39 10.02
C ALA A 258 -12.86 -12.55 10.81
N GLY A 259 -12.42 -13.58 10.09
CA GLY A 259 -11.75 -14.75 10.62
C GLY A 259 -12.66 -15.83 11.21
N ILE A 260 -13.97 -15.57 11.38
CA ILE A 260 -14.88 -16.46 12.11
C ILE A 260 -16.07 -16.97 11.32
N CYS A 261 -16.14 -16.64 10.04
CA CYS A 261 -17.22 -16.98 9.12
C CYS A 261 -16.72 -17.91 8.00
N PHE A 262 -16.31 -19.12 8.37
CA PHE A 262 -15.85 -20.15 7.43
C PHE A 262 -17.03 -20.68 6.57
N PRO A 263 -16.84 -20.95 5.27
CA PRO A 263 -15.59 -20.89 4.48
C PRO A 263 -15.27 -19.51 3.89
N THR A 264 -16.06 -18.50 4.17
CA THR A 264 -16.03 -17.20 3.49
C THR A 264 -15.30 -16.10 4.27
N ASN A 265 -14.16 -16.43 4.87
CA ASN A 265 -13.36 -15.44 5.60
C ASN A 265 -12.61 -14.51 4.64
N VAL A 266 -12.92 -13.21 4.71
CA VAL A 266 -12.25 -12.16 3.92
C VAL A 266 -10.82 -11.95 4.38
N GLN A 267 -10.64 -11.91 5.69
CA GLN A 267 -9.37 -11.75 6.39
C GLN A 267 -9.47 -12.39 7.78
N TRP A 268 -8.36 -12.48 8.51
CA TRP A 268 -8.32 -13.11 9.83
C TRP A 268 -8.75 -12.21 10.99
N TYR A 269 -8.56 -10.91 10.88
CA TYR A 269 -8.88 -9.95 11.93
C TYR A 269 -9.52 -8.73 11.31
N SER A 270 -10.59 -8.19 11.91
CA SER A 270 -11.25 -6.98 11.41
C SER A 270 -10.29 -5.79 11.39
N ASP A 271 -10.45 -4.84 10.50
CA ASP A 271 -9.73 -3.57 10.55
C ASP A 271 -10.39 -2.64 11.58
N ALA A 272 -9.58 -1.85 12.31
CA ALA A 272 -10.04 -1.08 13.47
C ALA A 272 -10.74 0.25 13.09
N TYR A 273 -11.81 0.17 12.30
CA TYR A 273 -12.70 1.29 11.98
C TYR A 273 -14.13 0.80 11.71
N PHE A 274 -15.10 1.71 11.75
CA PHE A 274 -16.49 1.39 11.44
C PHE A 274 -16.84 1.67 9.97
N HIS A 275 -17.63 0.77 9.38
CA HIS A 275 -18.25 0.98 8.08
C HIS A 275 -19.21 2.18 8.13
N ALA A 276 -19.37 2.89 7.01
CA ALA A 276 -20.31 4.02 6.89
C ALA A 276 -21.72 3.73 7.46
N VAL A 277 -22.23 2.52 7.21
CA VAL A 277 -23.52 2.03 7.73
C VAL A 277 -23.53 1.95 9.26
N SER A 278 -22.49 1.39 9.88
CA SER A 278 -22.38 1.29 11.34
C SER A 278 -22.25 2.68 11.98
N ILE A 279 -21.51 3.60 11.36
CA ILE A 279 -21.42 4.99 11.80
C ILE A 279 -22.80 5.65 11.79
N ALA A 280 -23.57 5.49 10.72
CA ALA A 280 -24.91 6.05 10.60
C ALA A 280 -25.87 5.51 11.67
N GLU A 281 -25.87 4.20 11.92
CA GLU A 281 -26.71 3.58 12.97
C GLU A 281 -26.36 4.12 14.37
N MET A 282 -25.08 4.14 14.71
CA MET A 282 -24.64 4.60 16.03
C MET A 282 -24.88 6.10 16.22
N LEU A 283 -24.63 6.93 15.21
CA LEU A 283 -24.91 8.37 15.30
C LEU A 283 -26.40 8.66 15.48
N GLU A 284 -27.29 7.93 14.79
CA GLU A 284 -28.73 8.06 15.00
C GLU A 284 -29.12 7.66 16.43
N PHE A 285 -28.60 6.53 16.93
CA PHE A 285 -28.86 6.08 18.29
C PHE A 285 -28.35 7.08 19.35
N ILE A 286 -27.15 7.61 19.17
CA ILE A 286 -26.54 8.64 20.02
C ILE A 286 -27.39 9.92 20.08
N LYS A 287 -27.96 10.33 18.94
CA LYS A 287 -28.79 11.55 18.86
C LYS A 287 -30.19 11.36 19.45
N THR A 288 -30.74 10.15 19.36
CA THR A 288 -32.17 9.92 19.64
C THR A 288 -32.44 9.17 20.95
N LYS A 289 -31.55 8.27 21.39
CA LYS A 289 -31.79 7.36 22.51
C LYS A 289 -30.69 7.38 23.58
N ALA A 290 -29.40 7.46 23.19
CA ALA A 290 -28.29 7.50 24.14
C ALA A 290 -27.92 8.94 24.57
N THR A 291 -28.90 9.65 25.15
CA THR A 291 -28.80 11.09 25.46
C THR A 291 -28.31 11.40 26.88
N CYS A 292 -27.88 10.41 27.65
CA CYS A 292 -27.43 10.58 29.04
C CYS A 292 -25.96 11.05 29.20
N ALA A 293 -25.23 11.17 28.10
CA ALA A 293 -23.83 11.60 28.13
C ALA A 293 -23.66 13.06 28.59
N SER A 294 -22.53 13.35 29.24
CA SER A 294 -22.08 14.73 29.34
C SER A 294 -21.50 15.16 27.98
N THR A 295 -21.74 16.41 27.60
CA THR A 295 -21.24 16.97 26.34
C THR A 295 -20.16 18.00 26.61
N THR A 296 -19.12 18.00 25.79
CA THR A 296 -18.08 19.02 25.78
C THR A 296 -18.02 19.61 24.37
N ASP A 297 -18.24 20.91 24.29
CA ASP A 297 -18.04 21.65 23.05
C ASP A 297 -16.55 21.96 22.88
N PHE A 298 -16.06 21.86 21.65
CA PHE A 298 -14.71 22.22 21.28
C PHE A 298 -14.71 22.75 19.85
N TYR A 299 -13.71 23.58 19.52
CA TYR A 299 -13.60 24.13 18.17
C TYR A 299 -13.03 23.08 17.22
N ASN A 300 -13.91 22.55 16.40
CA ASN A 300 -13.60 21.71 15.26
C ASN A 300 -14.71 21.99 14.23
N ILE A 301 -14.43 21.93 12.94
CA ILE A 301 -15.38 22.16 11.86
C ILE A 301 -15.62 20.81 11.21
N THR A 302 -16.87 20.48 10.93
CA THR A 302 -17.19 19.20 10.31
C THR A 302 -16.64 19.20 8.88
N PRO A 303 -15.84 18.21 8.47
CA PRO A 303 -15.44 18.09 7.08
C PRO A 303 -16.67 17.83 6.22
N ILE A 304 -16.64 18.24 4.96
CA ILE A 304 -17.70 17.99 3.98
C ILE A 304 -17.15 16.98 2.98
N ALA A 305 -17.75 15.79 2.97
CA ALA A 305 -17.51 14.80 1.93
C ALA A 305 -18.29 15.17 0.67
N ILE A 306 -17.64 15.07 -0.49
CA ILE A 306 -18.22 15.31 -1.81
C ILE A 306 -17.88 14.09 -2.66
N ALA A 307 -18.84 13.17 -2.81
CA ALA A 307 -18.69 11.98 -3.61
C ALA A 307 -18.64 12.34 -5.10
N GLY A 308 -19.45 13.31 -5.53
CA GLY A 308 -19.58 13.73 -6.91
C GLY A 308 -20.92 13.30 -7.52
N GLN A 309 -20.99 13.26 -8.85
CA GLN A 309 -22.19 12.83 -9.57
C GLN A 309 -22.27 11.31 -9.70
N ASP A 310 -23.46 10.80 -10.01
CA ASP A 310 -23.66 9.40 -10.42
C ASP A 310 -23.09 9.15 -11.82
N PHE A 311 -22.67 7.91 -12.10
CA PHE A 311 -22.11 7.52 -13.40
C PHE A 311 -22.76 6.26 -13.98
N THR A 312 -22.77 6.18 -15.31
CA THR A 312 -23.05 4.95 -16.05
C THR A 312 -21.76 4.47 -16.72
N ILE A 313 -21.44 3.18 -16.59
CA ILE A 313 -20.25 2.54 -17.17
C ILE A 313 -20.60 1.20 -17.84
N PRO A 314 -19.79 0.67 -18.76
CA PRO A 314 -20.01 -0.68 -19.30
C PRO A 314 -19.70 -1.73 -18.25
N ALA A 315 -20.49 -2.80 -18.19
CA ALA A 315 -20.21 -3.96 -17.37
C ALA A 315 -18.82 -4.56 -17.71
N GLY A 316 -18.15 -5.14 -16.72
CA GLY A 316 -16.81 -5.74 -16.86
C GLY A 316 -15.67 -4.73 -16.98
N THR A 317 -15.92 -3.44 -16.74
CA THR A 317 -14.94 -2.37 -16.92
C THR A 317 -14.41 -1.86 -15.57
N PRO A 318 -13.08 -1.78 -15.35
CA PRO A 318 -12.50 -1.15 -14.17
C PRO A 318 -12.86 0.34 -14.05
N PHE A 319 -13.02 0.82 -12.83
CA PHE A 319 -13.35 2.23 -12.57
C PHE A 319 -12.65 2.78 -11.33
N ILE A 320 -12.59 4.10 -11.22
CA ILE A 320 -11.95 4.82 -10.11
C ILE A 320 -12.98 5.73 -9.47
N LEU A 321 -13.29 5.49 -8.20
CA LEU A 321 -14.09 6.43 -7.41
C LEU A 321 -13.18 7.58 -6.96
N ARG A 322 -13.57 8.81 -7.28
CA ARG A 322 -12.80 10.02 -6.98
C ARG A 322 -13.64 10.93 -6.09
N GLY A 323 -13.26 11.07 -4.83
CA GLY A 323 -13.92 11.95 -3.89
C GLY A 323 -13.25 13.31 -3.78
N ASN A 324 -13.94 14.28 -3.19
CA ASN A 324 -13.36 15.53 -2.76
C ASN A 324 -13.81 15.88 -1.34
N ALA A 325 -13.03 16.70 -0.64
CA ALA A 325 -13.37 17.12 0.72
C ALA A 325 -13.08 18.61 0.92
N ILE A 326 -13.91 19.25 1.74
CA ILE A 326 -13.70 20.61 2.24
C ILE A 326 -13.67 20.55 3.75
N ASP A 327 -12.70 21.20 4.38
CA ASP A 327 -12.64 21.33 5.83
C ASP A 327 -12.14 22.73 6.21
N GLY A 328 -12.88 23.41 7.09
CA GLY A 328 -12.53 24.73 7.60
C GLY A 328 -11.31 24.73 8.53
N ASN A 329 -10.91 23.56 9.05
CA ASN A 329 -9.66 23.37 9.80
C ASN A 329 -8.44 23.07 8.90
N GLY A 330 -8.67 22.89 7.59
CA GLY A 330 -7.65 22.50 6.62
C GLY A 330 -7.74 21.02 6.24
N LEU A 331 -7.14 20.67 5.10
CA LEU A 331 -7.24 19.31 4.53
C LEU A 331 -6.16 18.34 5.06
N SER A 332 -5.18 18.85 5.80
CA SER A 332 -4.08 18.04 6.33
C SER A 332 -4.60 17.16 7.47
N GLY A 333 -4.46 15.85 7.33
CA GLY A 333 -4.90 14.87 8.34
C GLY A 333 -6.28 14.26 8.06
N LEU A 334 -6.99 14.70 7.01
CA LEU A 334 -8.20 14.02 6.56
C LEU A 334 -7.87 12.59 6.10
N THR A 335 -8.73 11.64 6.46
CA THR A 335 -8.73 10.31 5.85
C THR A 335 -10.06 10.01 5.17
N HIS A 336 -9.99 9.18 4.15
CA HIS A 336 -11.04 8.96 3.17
C HIS A 336 -11.28 7.46 2.99
N ALA A 337 -12.55 7.07 2.95
CA ALA A 337 -12.96 5.70 2.66
C ALA A 337 -14.11 5.69 1.65
N TRP A 338 -13.99 4.85 0.64
CA TRP A 338 -15.07 4.52 -0.29
C TRP A 338 -15.57 3.13 0.05
N GLU A 339 -16.86 2.97 0.35
CA GLU A 339 -17.41 1.71 0.85
C GLU A 339 -18.72 1.38 0.12
N GLN A 340 -18.92 0.13 -0.30
CA GLN A 340 -20.17 -0.29 -0.93
C GLN A 340 -21.29 -0.39 0.12
N ILE A 341 -22.51 0.00 -0.24
CA ILE A 341 -23.67 0.03 0.67
C ILE A 341 -24.85 -0.82 0.16
N ASP A 342 -24.64 -1.66 -0.86
CA ASP A 342 -25.62 -2.63 -1.34
C ASP A 342 -25.76 -3.78 -0.34
N ASN A 343 -26.93 -3.88 0.32
CA ASN A 343 -27.18 -4.83 1.42
C ASN A 343 -27.92 -6.11 1.01
N ASP A 344 -28.29 -6.25 -0.26
CA ASP A 344 -28.96 -7.45 -0.75
C ASP A 344 -28.09 -8.70 -0.55
N ILE A 345 -28.74 -9.84 -0.34
CA ILE A 345 -28.05 -11.11 -0.12
C ILE A 345 -27.63 -11.71 -1.46
N ALA A 346 -26.36 -12.04 -1.60
CA ALA A 346 -25.79 -12.61 -2.82
C ALA A 346 -24.81 -13.76 -2.51
N PRO A 347 -24.46 -14.60 -3.49
CA PRO A 347 -23.42 -15.61 -3.33
C PRO A 347 -22.08 -15.00 -2.90
N MET A 348 -21.43 -15.62 -1.90
CA MET A 348 -20.12 -15.26 -1.36
C MET A 348 -19.11 -16.42 -1.47
N PRO A 349 -17.85 -16.23 -1.91
CA PRO A 349 -17.27 -14.98 -2.41
C PRO A 349 -18.03 -14.40 -3.61
N PRO A 350 -17.99 -13.08 -3.83
CA PRO A 350 -18.75 -12.42 -4.89
C PRO A 350 -18.45 -13.01 -6.26
N LYS A 351 -19.46 -13.04 -7.14
CA LYS A 351 -19.30 -13.46 -8.54
C LYS A 351 -19.61 -12.30 -9.47
N ALA A 352 -18.94 -12.27 -10.62
CA ALA A 352 -19.15 -11.23 -11.63
C ALA A 352 -20.61 -11.19 -12.14
N THR A 353 -21.32 -12.31 -12.08
CA THR A 353 -22.73 -12.42 -12.47
C THR A 353 -23.71 -12.07 -11.35
N ASN A 354 -23.25 -11.69 -10.15
CA ASN A 354 -24.15 -11.26 -9.09
C ASN A 354 -24.83 -9.95 -9.53
N SER A 355 -26.16 -9.97 -9.64
CA SER A 355 -26.97 -8.80 -9.99
C SER A 355 -27.30 -7.91 -8.79
N VAL A 356 -27.09 -8.40 -7.57
CA VAL A 356 -27.35 -7.71 -6.30
C VAL A 356 -26.24 -7.99 -5.28
N GLY A 357 -26.29 -7.31 -4.13
CA GLY A 357 -25.38 -7.50 -3.00
C GLY A 357 -23.95 -6.99 -3.22
N PRO A 358 -23.09 -7.08 -2.21
CA PRO A 358 -21.79 -6.44 -2.24
C PRO A 358 -20.77 -7.23 -3.08
N LEU A 359 -19.99 -6.50 -3.88
CA LEU A 359 -18.95 -6.98 -4.78
C LEU A 359 -17.55 -6.54 -4.36
N PHE A 360 -17.44 -5.47 -3.57
CA PHE A 360 -16.16 -4.88 -3.15
C PHE A 360 -16.07 -4.83 -1.62
N ARG A 361 -15.02 -5.45 -1.07
CA ARG A 361 -14.71 -5.38 0.37
C ARG A 361 -14.48 -3.95 0.84
N SER A 362 -14.67 -3.67 2.12
CA SER A 362 -14.20 -2.41 2.69
C SER A 362 -12.69 -2.42 2.93
N LEU A 363 -12.06 -1.25 2.87
CA LEU A 363 -10.62 -1.04 3.08
C LEU A 363 -10.40 0.13 4.05
N PRO A 364 -9.35 0.07 4.91
CA PRO A 364 -9.06 1.13 5.86
C PRO A 364 -9.02 2.54 5.23
N PRO A 365 -9.45 3.58 5.95
CA PRO A 365 -9.36 4.96 5.47
C PRO A 365 -7.91 5.38 5.20
N THR A 366 -7.66 6.10 4.11
CA THR A 366 -6.31 6.57 3.70
C THR A 366 -6.29 8.07 3.42
N SER A 367 -5.12 8.69 3.21
CA SER A 367 -5.07 10.08 2.72
C SER A 367 -5.52 10.23 1.25
N SER A 368 -5.56 9.12 0.49
CA SER A 368 -6.03 9.13 -0.89
C SER A 368 -7.55 9.29 -0.94
N ARG A 369 -7.99 10.31 -1.68
CA ARG A 369 -9.41 10.51 -2.02
C ARG A 369 -9.93 9.54 -3.09
N ASN A 370 -9.00 8.85 -3.76
CA ASN A 370 -9.30 7.99 -4.89
C ASN A 370 -9.21 6.51 -4.49
N ARG A 371 -10.16 5.70 -4.97
CA ARG A 371 -10.15 4.24 -4.83
C ARG A 371 -10.37 3.57 -6.19
N TYR A 372 -9.42 2.75 -6.60
CA TYR A 372 -9.53 1.89 -7.77
C TYR A 372 -10.43 0.69 -7.44
N MET A 373 -11.31 0.32 -8.39
CA MET A 373 -12.23 -0.79 -8.29
C MET A 373 -12.04 -1.76 -9.47
N PRO A 374 -11.47 -2.97 -9.26
CA PRO A 374 -10.77 -3.42 -8.04
C PRO A 374 -9.43 -2.68 -7.85
N ALA A 375 -8.63 -3.07 -6.85
CA ALA A 375 -7.29 -2.54 -6.65
C ALA A 375 -6.48 -2.43 -7.97
N LEU A 376 -5.79 -1.31 -8.18
CA LEU A 376 -5.05 -1.03 -9.43
C LEU A 376 -4.08 -2.16 -9.79
N ALA A 377 -3.40 -2.76 -8.80
CA ALA A 377 -2.50 -3.89 -9.00
C ALA A 377 -3.20 -5.09 -9.70
N THR A 378 -4.46 -5.39 -9.35
CA THR A 378 -5.25 -6.44 -10.00
C THR A 378 -5.47 -6.14 -11.48
N VAL A 379 -5.77 -4.87 -11.81
CA VAL A 379 -5.99 -4.44 -13.20
C VAL A 379 -4.69 -4.44 -14.00
N VAL A 380 -3.57 -4.03 -13.38
CA VAL A 380 -2.23 -4.05 -13.98
C VAL A 380 -1.76 -5.46 -14.34
N GLU A 381 -2.14 -6.46 -13.54
CA GLU A 381 -1.93 -7.89 -13.82
C GLU A 381 -2.84 -8.41 -14.95
N GLY A 382 -3.78 -7.60 -15.43
CA GLY A 382 -4.74 -7.96 -16.48
C GLY A 382 -5.96 -8.72 -15.96
N ALA A 383 -6.20 -8.73 -14.64
CA ALA A 383 -7.36 -9.34 -14.02
C ALA A 383 -8.49 -8.32 -13.78
N THR A 384 -9.73 -8.80 -13.77
CA THR A 384 -10.94 -8.00 -13.51
C THR A 384 -11.54 -8.24 -12.13
N SER A 385 -10.88 -9.08 -11.33
CA SER A 385 -11.37 -9.46 -10.01
C SER A 385 -10.25 -10.04 -9.14
N SER A 386 -10.36 -9.81 -7.84
CA SER A 386 -9.77 -10.64 -6.79
C SER A 386 -10.87 -11.50 -6.15
N THR A 387 -10.54 -12.27 -5.11
CA THR A 387 -11.54 -13.06 -4.36
C THR A 387 -12.66 -12.20 -3.75
N TRP A 388 -12.37 -10.95 -3.37
CA TRP A 388 -13.28 -10.10 -2.58
C TRP A 388 -13.56 -8.73 -3.20
N GLU A 389 -13.06 -8.49 -4.41
CA GLU A 389 -13.36 -7.31 -5.23
C GLU A 389 -13.59 -7.78 -6.65
N VAL A 390 -14.82 -7.67 -7.15
CA VAL A 390 -15.23 -8.27 -8.43
C VAL A 390 -15.99 -7.25 -9.28
N LEU A 391 -15.53 -7.01 -10.52
CA LEU A 391 -16.30 -6.23 -11.48
C LEU A 391 -17.56 -6.99 -11.92
N PRO A 392 -18.75 -6.36 -11.89
CA PRO A 392 -19.94 -7.01 -12.40
C PRO A 392 -19.91 -7.10 -13.92
N THR A 393 -20.22 -8.28 -14.47
CA THR A 393 -20.36 -8.53 -15.92
C THR A 393 -21.82 -8.53 -16.36
N VAL A 394 -22.71 -7.97 -15.55
CA VAL A 394 -24.15 -7.82 -15.79
C VAL A 394 -24.55 -6.38 -15.50
N ALA A 395 -25.62 -5.92 -16.14
CA ALA A 395 -26.24 -4.67 -15.78
C ALA A 395 -26.78 -4.68 -14.34
N ARG A 396 -26.38 -3.70 -13.53
CA ARG A 396 -26.86 -3.49 -12.16
C ARG A 396 -26.47 -2.11 -11.64
N ASP A 397 -27.11 -1.70 -10.56
CA ASP A 397 -26.64 -0.57 -9.76
C ASP A 397 -25.64 -1.05 -8.70
N LEU A 398 -24.65 -0.20 -8.44
CA LEU A 398 -23.71 -0.28 -7.33
C LEU A 398 -23.82 1.03 -6.54
N ASN A 399 -24.06 0.93 -5.24
CA ASN A 399 -24.18 2.09 -4.38
C ASN A 399 -22.95 2.18 -3.48
N PHE A 400 -22.29 3.34 -3.47
CA PHE A 400 -21.11 3.60 -2.65
C PHE A 400 -21.32 4.81 -1.74
N SER A 401 -20.72 4.76 -0.55
CA SER A 401 -20.61 5.87 0.39
C SER A 401 -19.16 6.33 0.46
N TYR A 402 -18.95 7.64 0.34
CA TYR A 402 -17.66 8.30 0.55
C TYR A 402 -17.64 8.95 1.93
N THR A 403 -16.85 8.38 2.84
CA THR A 403 -16.71 8.83 4.23
C THR A 403 -15.41 9.62 4.41
N VAL A 404 -15.52 10.85 4.90
CA VAL A 404 -14.37 11.70 5.28
C VAL A 404 -14.29 11.79 6.80
N ARG A 405 -13.10 11.58 7.35
CA ARG A 405 -12.76 11.71 8.77
C ARG A 405 -11.70 12.80 8.93
N ASP A 406 -11.89 13.73 9.86
CA ASP A 406 -10.88 14.75 10.14
C ASP A 406 -9.74 14.28 11.07
N ASN A 407 -9.93 13.14 11.75
CA ASN A 407 -9.03 12.59 12.76
C ASN A 407 -8.62 13.60 13.84
N TYR A 408 -9.49 14.57 14.15
CA TYR A 408 -9.18 15.62 15.10
C TYR A 408 -8.92 15.04 16.50
N PHE A 409 -7.79 15.42 17.10
CA PHE A 409 -7.22 14.69 18.24
C PHE A 409 -8.12 14.64 19.48
N TYR A 410 -8.99 15.63 19.70
CA TYR A 410 -9.95 15.65 20.81
C TYR A 410 -11.18 14.77 20.52
N ALA A 411 -11.84 14.99 19.40
CA ALA A 411 -12.88 14.12 18.88
C ALA A 411 -13.02 14.43 17.40
N GLY A 412 -13.00 13.37 16.60
CA GLY A 412 -13.11 13.49 15.17
C GLY A 412 -14.51 13.86 14.73
N ARG A 413 -14.61 14.36 13.51
CA ARG A 413 -15.85 14.60 12.79
C ARG A 413 -15.85 13.82 11.49
N THR A 414 -17.03 13.31 11.20
CA THR A 414 -17.30 12.51 10.02
C THR A 414 -18.41 13.12 9.19
N HIS A 415 -18.27 13.01 7.87
CA HIS A 415 -19.33 13.30 6.92
C HIS A 415 -19.30 12.25 5.81
N THR A 416 -20.47 11.91 5.30
CA THR A 416 -20.66 10.96 4.23
C THR A 416 -21.41 11.60 3.07
N ASP A 417 -21.08 11.18 1.85
CA ASP A 417 -21.83 11.49 0.65
C ASP A 417 -21.87 10.25 -0.26
N ASN A 418 -22.99 10.00 -0.92
CA ASN A 418 -23.19 8.76 -1.67
C ASN A 418 -23.05 8.98 -3.18
N MET A 419 -22.58 7.95 -3.88
CA MET A 419 -22.52 7.89 -5.34
C MET A 419 -23.12 6.58 -5.82
N LYS A 420 -23.96 6.64 -6.85
CA LYS A 420 -24.45 5.47 -7.57
C LYS A 420 -23.69 5.28 -8.89
N ILE A 421 -23.29 4.04 -9.15
CA ILE A 421 -22.74 3.60 -10.43
C ILE A 421 -23.70 2.61 -11.07
N SER A 422 -24.20 2.90 -12.27
CA SER A 422 -24.98 1.95 -13.07
C SER A 422 -24.08 1.26 -14.08
N THR A 423 -23.99 -0.06 -14.01
CA THR A 423 -23.39 -0.86 -15.09
C THR A 423 -24.45 -1.21 -16.11
N ILE A 424 -24.11 -1.12 -17.40
CA ILE A 424 -24.97 -1.52 -18.51
C ILE A 424 -24.33 -2.65 -19.32
N ASP A 425 -25.17 -3.47 -19.94
CA ASP A 425 -24.69 -4.57 -20.80
C ASP A 425 -23.99 -4.00 -22.05
N GLY A 426 -22.87 -4.61 -22.42
CA GLY A 426 -22.05 -4.21 -23.55
C GLY A 426 -20.65 -4.81 -23.49
N PRO A 427 -19.83 -4.66 -24.54
CA PRO A 427 -18.43 -5.02 -24.48
C PRO A 427 -17.71 -4.12 -23.45
N PRO A 428 -16.83 -4.67 -22.60
CA PRO A 428 -16.09 -3.87 -21.63
C PRO A 428 -15.09 -2.94 -22.32
N PHE A 429 -14.90 -1.75 -21.77
CA PHE A 429 -13.83 -0.86 -22.21
C PHE A 429 -12.47 -1.46 -21.86
N SER A 430 -11.60 -1.68 -22.85
CA SER A 430 -10.33 -2.37 -22.62
C SER A 430 -9.20 -1.89 -23.53
N VAL A 431 -7.99 -1.72 -22.99
CA VAL A 431 -6.81 -1.39 -23.78
C VAL A 431 -6.37 -2.65 -24.54
N THR A 432 -6.29 -2.53 -25.87
CA THR A 432 -5.98 -3.64 -26.77
C THR A 432 -4.56 -3.58 -27.35
N SER A 433 -3.84 -2.47 -27.19
CA SER A 433 -2.43 -2.36 -27.57
C SER A 433 -1.46 -2.83 -26.46
N GLN A 434 -0.19 -3.05 -26.81
CA GLN A 434 0.90 -3.49 -25.91
C GLN A 434 0.51 -4.74 -25.10
N GLN A 435 0.21 -5.85 -25.79
CA GLN A 435 -0.43 -7.04 -25.19
C GLN A 435 0.52 -8.07 -24.57
N ARG A 436 1.82 -8.10 -24.90
CA ARG A 436 2.67 -9.28 -24.60
C ARG A 436 3.73 -9.03 -23.54
N GLN A 437 3.92 -10.00 -22.64
CA GLN A 437 5.00 -10.00 -21.66
C GLN A 437 6.36 -10.24 -22.35
N VAL A 438 7.29 -9.29 -22.21
CA VAL A 438 8.57 -9.16 -22.95
C VAL A 438 9.49 -10.39 -22.91
N TRP A 439 9.34 -11.32 -21.95
CA TRP A 439 10.31 -12.41 -21.72
C TRP A 439 10.51 -13.37 -22.92
N LYS A 440 9.57 -13.44 -23.88
CA LYS A 440 9.67 -14.38 -25.02
C LYS A 440 10.02 -13.75 -26.37
N ASN A 441 10.14 -12.43 -26.51
CA ASN A 441 10.50 -11.80 -27.79
C ASN A 441 11.01 -10.35 -27.62
N PRO A 442 12.25 -10.02 -28.01
CA PRO A 442 12.86 -8.68 -27.83
C PRO A 442 12.31 -7.56 -28.76
N LYS A 443 11.10 -7.68 -29.31
CA LYS A 443 10.60 -6.83 -30.41
C LYS A 443 9.62 -5.70 -30.03
N GLU A 444 9.06 -5.66 -28.81
CA GLU A 444 8.29 -4.49 -28.33
C GLU A 444 9.20 -3.57 -27.49
N GLN A 445 10.28 -3.12 -28.12
CA GLN A 445 11.15 -2.08 -27.62
C GLN A 445 10.79 -0.78 -28.33
N TYR A 446 10.52 0.26 -27.55
CA TYR A 446 10.35 1.62 -28.04
C TYR A 446 11.51 2.49 -27.54
N ILE A 447 11.80 3.55 -28.27
CA ILE A 447 12.76 4.59 -27.85
C ILE A 447 11.98 5.80 -27.30
N PHE A 448 12.56 6.52 -26.33
CA PHE A 448 11.97 7.79 -25.89
C PHE A 448 11.82 8.78 -27.07
N GLY A 449 10.81 9.64 -27.04
CA GLY A 449 10.45 10.49 -28.18
C GLY A 449 9.81 9.78 -29.38
N GLN A 450 9.74 8.44 -29.40
CA GLN A 450 9.05 7.70 -30.45
C GLN A 450 7.54 7.90 -30.41
N LYS A 451 6.92 7.97 -31.60
CA LYS A 451 5.46 7.86 -31.76
C LYS A 451 5.03 6.40 -31.69
N ILE A 452 4.10 6.08 -30.79
CA ILE A 452 3.56 4.73 -30.63
C ILE A 452 2.03 4.73 -30.78
N PRO A 453 1.44 3.68 -31.39
CA PRO A 453 0.00 3.52 -31.45
C PRO A 453 -0.54 2.97 -30.13
N VAL A 454 -1.65 3.54 -29.67
CA VAL A 454 -2.44 3.06 -28.54
C VAL A 454 -3.85 2.77 -29.06
N THR A 455 -4.34 1.55 -28.83
CA THR A 455 -5.68 1.11 -29.24
C THR A 455 -6.48 0.61 -28.04
N TRP A 456 -7.80 0.81 -28.07
CA TRP A 456 -8.72 0.31 -27.07
C TRP A 456 -10.06 -0.10 -27.70
N GLU A 457 -10.76 -1.03 -27.04
CA GLU A 457 -12.16 -1.34 -27.29
C GLU A 457 -13.01 -0.24 -26.65
N VAL A 458 -13.76 0.51 -27.45
CA VAL A 458 -14.57 1.64 -26.99
C VAL A 458 -15.75 1.15 -26.15
N GLY A 459 -16.30 -0.04 -26.42
CA GLY A 459 -17.34 -0.60 -25.56
C GLY A 459 -18.64 0.20 -25.51
N ALA A 460 -18.97 0.92 -26.60
CA ALA A 460 -20.09 1.87 -26.67
C ALA A 460 -20.09 2.95 -25.57
N THR A 461 -18.92 3.27 -25.01
CA THR A 461 -18.77 4.32 -23.99
C THR A 461 -18.96 5.73 -24.56
N ASP A 462 -18.78 5.90 -25.86
CA ASP A 462 -18.89 7.14 -26.62
C ASP A 462 -20.34 7.49 -27.04
N VAL A 463 -21.32 6.65 -26.71
CA VAL A 463 -22.74 6.88 -27.02
C VAL A 463 -23.60 6.92 -25.75
N PRO A 464 -24.79 7.56 -25.79
CA PRO A 464 -25.73 7.50 -24.67
C PRO A 464 -26.09 6.06 -24.28
N PRO A 465 -26.21 5.75 -22.97
CA PRO A 465 -26.28 6.68 -21.84
C PRO A 465 -24.91 7.01 -21.18
N ILE A 466 -23.79 6.44 -21.64
CA ILE A 466 -22.46 6.69 -21.05
C ILE A 466 -21.88 8.01 -21.57
N ASN A 467 -21.91 8.21 -22.89
CA ASN A 467 -21.58 9.45 -23.59
C ASN A 467 -20.21 10.09 -23.22
N CYS A 468 -19.20 9.27 -22.94
CA CYS A 468 -17.83 9.70 -22.69
C CYS A 468 -17.13 9.99 -24.02
N GLN A 469 -16.98 11.27 -24.37
CA GLN A 469 -16.45 11.67 -25.68
C GLN A 469 -14.92 11.71 -25.74
N LYS A 470 -14.24 11.68 -24.58
CA LYS A 470 -12.80 11.92 -24.49
C LYS A 470 -12.12 10.99 -23.50
N VAL A 471 -10.88 10.62 -23.81
CA VAL A 471 -10.00 9.84 -22.94
C VAL A 471 -8.65 10.53 -22.73
N THR A 472 -7.96 10.16 -21.66
CA THR A 472 -6.59 10.54 -21.35
C THR A 472 -5.70 9.30 -21.33
N ILE A 473 -4.54 9.39 -21.96
CA ILE A 473 -3.57 8.31 -22.09
C ILE A 473 -2.37 8.63 -21.19
N ARG A 474 -2.08 7.71 -20.27
CA ARG A 474 -0.98 7.81 -19.30
C ARG A 474 0.02 6.68 -19.45
N LEU A 475 1.25 6.96 -19.06
CA LEU A 475 2.37 6.03 -19.02
C LEU A 475 2.79 5.78 -17.56
N SER A 476 3.03 4.51 -17.27
CA SER A 476 3.79 4.04 -16.11
C SER A 476 5.13 3.50 -16.60
N THR A 477 6.20 3.81 -15.87
CA THR A 477 7.55 3.24 -16.05
C THR A 477 7.98 2.34 -14.89
N ASP A 478 7.16 2.25 -13.84
CA ASP A 478 7.44 1.56 -12.57
C ASP A 478 6.70 0.22 -12.41
N GLY A 479 6.11 -0.31 -13.49
CA GLY A 479 5.37 -1.57 -13.47
C GLY A 479 3.88 -1.41 -13.19
N GLY A 480 3.32 -0.22 -13.35
CA GLY A 480 1.91 0.08 -13.09
C GLY A 480 1.60 0.40 -11.63
N ILE A 481 2.63 0.68 -10.80
CA ILE A 481 2.43 1.14 -9.42
C ILE A 481 1.86 2.55 -9.45
N THR A 482 2.40 3.41 -10.31
CA THR A 482 1.90 4.76 -10.56
C THR A 482 1.81 5.06 -12.06
N PHE A 483 0.93 6.00 -12.44
CA PHE A 483 0.78 6.50 -13.81
C PHE A 483 0.96 8.03 -13.86
N PRO A 484 2.16 8.56 -13.53
CA PRO A 484 2.37 9.99 -13.36
C PRO A 484 2.54 10.74 -14.69
N ILE A 485 2.93 10.04 -15.76
CA ILE A 485 3.26 10.65 -17.05
C ILE A 485 2.01 10.69 -17.92
N THR A 486 1.54 11.88 -18.25
CA THR A 486 0.47 12.05 -19.24
C THR A 486 1.06 12.11 -20.65
N LEU A 487 0.66 11.20 -21.53
CA LEU A 487 1.10 11.18 -22.93
C LEU A 487 0.19 12.03 -23.82
N LYS A 488 -1.12 12.00 -23.56
CA LYS A 488 -2.12 12.76 -24.30
C LYS A 488 -3.37 12.93 -23.44
N GLU A 489 -3.86 14.16 -23.30
CA GLU A 489 -5.14 14.45 -22.65
C GLU A 489 -6.24 14.70 -23.67
N ASN A 490 -7.48 14.41 -23.27
CA ASN A 490 -8.68 14.87 -23.96
C ASN A 490 -8.76 14.46 -25.45
N THR A 491 -8.19 13.31 -25.81
CA THR A 491 -8.28 12.76 -27.18
C THR A 491 -9.64 12.10 -27.39
N PRO A 492 -10.22 12.08 -28.62
CA PRO A 492 -11.48 11.42 -28.88
C PRO A 492 -11.52 9.96 -28.39
N ASN A 493 -12.66 9.55 -27.85
CA ASN A 493 -12.90 8.17 -27.45
C ASN A 493 -13.35 7.32 -28.66
N ASP A 494 -12.47 7.16 -29.65
CA ASP A 494 -12.76 6.50 -30.94
C ASP A 494 -11.99 5.18 -31.15
N GLY A 495 -11.24 4.73 -30.14
CA GLY A 495 -10.54 3.45 -30.12
C GLY A 495 -9.08 3.49 -30.57
N PHE A 496 -8.57 4.65 -30.99
CA PHE A 496 -7.20 4.78 -31.46
C PHE A 496 -6.60 6.17 -31.23
N GLU A 497 -5.35 6.21 -30.77
CA GLU A 497 -4.55 7.44 -30.77
C GLU A 497 -3.07 7.11 -31.00
N THR A 498 -2.35 8.03 -31.64
CA THR A 498 -0.89 8.01 -31.73
C THR A 498 -0.31 8.97 -30.71
N VAL A 499 0.43 8.42 -29.74
CA VAL A 499 1.06 9.20 -28.66
C VAL A 499 2.58 9.26 -28.82
N VAL A 500 3.20 10.31 -28.30
CA VAL A 500 4.66 10.46 -28.28
C VAL A 500 5.15 10.05 -26.90
N LEU A 501 6.08 9.09 -26.82
CA LEU A 501 6.77 8.79 -25.56
C LEU A 501 7.56 10.02 -25.11
N PRO A 502 7.67 10.29 -23.79
CA PRO A 502 8.31 11.50 -23.29
C PRO A 502 9.70 11.69 -23.88
N ASN A 503 10.02 12.92 -24.26
CA ASN A 503 11.35 13.31 -24.72
C ASN A 503 12.01 14.25 -23.67
N ASP A 504 12.08 13.81 -22.39
CA ASP A 504 12.70 14.56 -21.29
C ASP A 504 14.07 13.98 -20.84
N PRO A 505 15.17 14.78 -20.87
CA PRO A 505 16.51 14.46 -20.35
C PRO A 505 16.56 13.73 -19.01
N VAL A 506 15.67 14.09 -18.08
CA VAL A 506 15.66 13.53 -16.72
C VAL A 506 15.05 12.12 -16.69
N LEU A 507 14.20 11.78 -17.66
CA LEU A 507 13.62 10.43 -17.81
C LEU A 507 14.48 9.51 -18.69
N PHE A 508 15.43 10.06 -19.47
CA PHE A 508 16.21 9.32 -20.45
C PHE A 508 17.29 8.41 -19.90
N ALA A 509 17.69 8.56 -18.64
CA ALA A 509 18.71 7.69 -18.05
C ALA A 509 18.15 6.31 -17.61
N LEU A 510 16.84 6.09 -17.75
CA LEU A 510 16.16 4.88 -17.27
C LEU A 510 15.68 4.02 -18.44
N GLU A 511 16.43 2.95 -18.75
CA GLU A 511 15.82 1.80 -19.40
C GLU A 511 14.75 1.21 -18.47
N THR A 512 13.55 0.97 -18.97
CA THR A 512 12.52 0.21 -18.24
C THR A 512 11.96 -0.91 -19.09
N ASN A 513 11.88 -2.11 -18.52
CA ASN A 513 11.16 -3.26 -19.08
C ASN A 513 9.78 -3.46 -18.44
N LYS A 514 9.32 -2.47 -17.65
CA LYS A 514 8.08 -2.51 -16.86
C LYS A 514 7.07 -1.46 -17.31
N ALA A 515 7.19 -0.93 -18.52
CA ALA A 515 6.29 0.12 -18.98
C ALA A 515 4.86 -0.41 -19.21
N LYS A 516 3.86 0.40 -18.86
CA LYS A 516 2.42 0.12 -18.99
C LYS A 516 1.68 1.37 -19.48
N ILE A 517 0.66 1.18 -20.33
CA ILE A 517 -0.23 2.25 -20.78
C ILE A 517 -1.56 2.15 -20.03
N MET A 518 -2.08 3.27 -19.56
CA MET A 518 -3.46 3.41 -19.07
C MET A 518 -4.22 4.33 -20.01
N VAL A 519 -5.45 3.93 -20.36
CA VAL A 519 -6.43 4.80 -21.00
C VAL A 519 -7.56 4.99 -20.00
N GLU A 520 -7.79 6.23 -19.57
CA GLU A 520 -8.85 6.60 -18.63
C GLU A 520 -9.84 7.58 -19.27
N ALA A 521 -11.11 7.48 -18.91
CA ALA A 521 -12.12 8.45 -19.32
C ALA A 521 -11.78 9.86 -18.78
N ALA A 522 -12.01 10.89 -19.61
CA ALA A 522 -11.78 12.28 -19.21
C ALA A 522 -12.97 12.91 -18.45
N ASP A 523 -14.20 12.49 -18.78
CA ASP A 523 -15.46 12.98 -18.23
C ASP A 523 -16.33 11.86 -17.60
N ASN A 524 -15.75 10.67 -17.42
CA ASN A 524 -16.35 9.51 -16.75
C ASN A 524 -15.30 8.86 -15.82
N ILE A 525 -15.65 7.74 -15.17
CA ILE A 525 -14.82 7.11 -14.13
C ILE A 525 -14.15 5.81 -14.56
N PHE A 526 -14.46 5.29 -15.74
CA PHE A 526 -13.89 4.05 -16.23
C PHE A 526 -12.46 4.23 -16.74
N TYR A 527 -11.69 3.14 -16.70
CA TYR A 527 -10.34 3.09 -17.26
C TYR A 527 -9.96 1.64 -17.58
N ASN A 528 -8.87 1.46 -18.33
CA ASN A 528 -8.22 0.17 -18.46
C ASN A 528 -6.70 0.32 -18.68
N VAL A 529 -5.95 -0.77 -18.47
CA VAL A 529 -4.48 -0.81 -18.55
C VAL A 529 -4.04 -1.87 -19.55
N SER A 530 -2.98 -1.60 -20.30
CA SER A 530 -2.39 -2.56 -21.25
C SER A 530 -2.03 -3.88 -20.56
N LYS A 531 -2.36 -5.02 -21.20
CA LYS A 531 -2.12 -6.35 -20.62
C LYS A 531 -0.63 -6.69 -20.49
N GLY A 532 0.17 -6.32 -21.49
CA GLY A 532 1.61 -6.56 -21.50
C GLY A 532 2.41 -5.46 -20.80
N PHE A 533 3.61 -5.83 -20.35
CA PHE A 533 4.69 -4.87 -20.13
C PHE A 533 5.44 -4.67 -21.44
N PHE A 534 6.01 -3.49 -21.67
CA PHE A 534 6.90 -3.25 -22.81
C PHE A 534 8.19 -2.56 -22.36
N LYS A 535 9.19 -2.58 -23.25
CA LYS A 535 10.50 -1.98 -22.99
C LYS A 535 10.58 -0.58 -23.60
N ILE A 536 11.03 0.40 -22.82
CA ILE A 536 11.41 1.73 -23.31
C ILE A 536 12.91 1.89 -23.06
N VAL A 537 13.64 2.29 -24.10
CA VAL A 537 15.08 2.59 -24.02
C VAL A 537 15.35 4.07 -24.33
N PRO A 538 16.52 4.59 -23.92
CA PRO A 538 16.99 5.91 -24.33
C PRO A 538 17.02 6.06 -25.86
N ASN A 539 16.61 7.24 -26.34
CA ASN A 539 16.84 7.65 -27.73
C ASN A 539 18.17 8.38 -27.85
N ILE A 540 19.23 7.66 -27.50
CA ILE A 540 20.61 8.14 -27.63
C ILE A 540 21.32 7.16 -28.57
N SER A 541 21.87 7.70 -29.64
CA SER A 541 22.76 7.00 -30.56
C SER A 541 24.12 7.67 -30.48
N TYR A 542 25.19 6.89 -30.55
CA TYR A 542 26.52 7.46 -30.76
C TYR A 542 26.49 8.37 -31.99
N CYS A 543 27.16 9.50 -31.89
CA CYS A 543 27.28 10.44 -32.98
C CYS A 543 27.99 9.81 -34.19
N GLU A 544 27.67 10.30 -35.38
CA GLU A 544 28.35 9.89 -36.61
C GLU A 544 29.80 10.36 -36.64
N SER A 545 30.68 9.58 -37.28
CA SER A 545 32.03 9.97 -37.67
C SER A 545 32.23 9.56 -39.14
N ARG A 546 32.85 10.42 -39.96
CA ARG A 546 33.12 10.10 -41.39
C ARG A 546 34.29 10.93 -41.95
N PHE A 547 35.01 10.38 -42.92
CA PHE A 547 36.09 11.07 -43.61
C PHE A 547 35.98 10.94 -45.13
N THR A 548 35.84 12.09 -45.79
CA THR A 548 35.29 12.18 -47.16
C THR A 548 36.30 12.07 -48.29
N LYS A 549 37.61 12.22 -48.01
CA LYS A 549 38.68 12.13 -49.02
C LYS A 549 39.51 10.85 -48.93
N ASN A 550 39.09 9.89 -48.11
CA ASN A 550 39.77 8.60 -48.00
C ASN A 550 39.72 7.77 -49.27
N SER A 551 38.74 7.94 -50.17
CA SER A 551 38.58 7.11 -51.37
C SER A 551 39.83 7.02 -52.27
N GLY A 552 40.76 7.99 -52.21
CA GLY A 552 42.03 8.00 -52.96
C GLY A 552 43.34 7.75 -52.19
N SER A 553 43.35 7.70 -50.85
CA SER A 553 44.57 7.51 -50.02
C SER A 553 44.74 6.06 -49.54
N SER A 554 45.94 5.64 -49.12
CA SER A 554 46.15 4.39 -48.35
C SER A 554 46.11 4.62 -46.84
N GLU A 555 45.48 5.72 -46.40
CA GLU A 555 45.45 6.19 -45.01
C GLU A 555 44.25 5.56 -44.30
N PHE A 556 44.50 4.56 -43.45
CA PHE A 556 43.47 3.79 -42.75
C PHE A 556 44.06 3.01 -41.55
N ILE A 557 43.21 2.64 -40.60
CA ILE A 557 43.50 1.72 -39.51
C ILE A 557 43.61 0.32 -40.12
N THR A 558 44.79 -0.28 -40.00
CA THR A 558 45.06 -1.63 -40.53
C THR A 558 44.78 -2.72 -39.51
N LYS A 559 44.84 -2.37 -38.22
CA LYS A 559 44.70 -3.34 -37.14
C LYS A 559 44.36 -2.71 -35.79
N VAL A 560 43.42 -3.31 -35.07
CA VAL A 560 43.14 -3.02 -33.64
C VAL A 560 43.29 -4.30 -32.82
N LYS A 561 44.08 -4.22 -31.76
CA LYS A 561 44.21 -5.25 -30.72
C LYS A 561 43.84 -4.71 -29.36
N PHE A 562 42.84 -5.28 -28.71
CA PHE A 562 42.40 -4.88 -27.37
C PHE A 562 41.62 -6.00 -26.67
N SER A 563 42.11 -6.47 -25.52
CA SER A 563 41.47 -7.53 -24.69
C SER A 563 40.69 -8.62 -25.46
N GLY A 564 41.39 -9.38 -26.30
CA GLY A 564 40.81 -10.46 -27.12
C GLY A 564 40.35 -10.04 -28.52
N ILE A 565 40.15 -8.74 -28.79
CA ILE A 565 40.05 -8.21 -30.15
C ILE A 565 41.44 -8.32 -30.80
N ASP A 566 41.49 -8.87 -32.01
CA ASP A 566 42.64 -8.91 -32.90
C ASP A 566 42.13 -8.76 -34.35
N ASN A 567 41.58 -7.57 -34.65
CA ASN A 567 40.91 -7.29 -35.91
C ASN A 567 41.90 -6.68 -36.91
N VAL A 568 42.07 -7.32 -38.08
CA VAL A 568 42.81 -6.77 -39.22
C VAL A 568 41.78 -6.25 -40.21
N SER A 569 41.76 -4.95 -40.42
CA SER A 569 40.78 -4.24 -41.24
C SER A 569 41.42 -3.75 -42.55
N GLY A 570 40.55 -3.48 -43.52
CA GLY A 570 40.92 -2.86 -44.78
C GLY A 570 40.24 -1.51 -44.89
N LYS A 571 40.82 -0.62 -45.68
CA LYS A 571 40.34 0.75 -45.91
C LYS A 571 38.82 0.90 -46.08
N SER A 572 38.24 1.90 -45.40
CA SER A 572 36.88 2.38 -45.63
C SER A 572 36.75 3.36 -46.81
N GLU A 573 35.64 3.26 -47.56
CA GLU A 573 35.28 4.22 -48.61
C GLU A 573 34.82 5.58 -48.05
N ILE A 574 34.24 5.59 -46.84
CA ILE A 574 33.69 6.79 -46.18
C ILE A 574 34.44 7.16 -44.89
N GLY A 575 35.60 6.53 -44.63
CA GLY A 575 36.38 6.74 -43.42
C GLY A 575 35.71 6.23 -42.14
N TYR A 576 34.69 5.37 -42.24
CA TYR A 576 34.03 4.75 -41.09
C TYR A 576 33.81 3.25 -41.33
N GLN A 577 34.08 2.44 -40.32
CA GLN A 577 33.77 1.00 -40.31
C GLN A 577 33.09 0.60 -39.00
N ASP A 578 32.04 -0.20 -39.12
CA ASP A 578 31.32 -0.77 -37.98
C ASP A 578 31.77 -2.23 -37.75
N PHE A 579 32.53 -2.44 -36.68
CA PHE A 579 32.99 -3.76 -36.20
C PHE A 579 32.34 -4.17 -34.89
N THR A 580 31.14 -3.67 -34.57
CA THR A 580 30.44 -3.91 -33.30
C THR A 580 30.05 -5.36 -33.03
N LYS A 581 30.14 -6.22 -34.04
CA LYS A 581 30.00 -7.67 -33.88
C LYS A 581 31.26 -8.34 -33.29
N ILE A 582 32.36 -7.60 -33.19
CA ILE A 582 33.62 -8.01 -32.56
C ILE A 582 33.65 -7.36 -31.18
N SER A 583 33.84 -8.18 -30.15
CA SER A 583 33.77 -7.73 -28.76
C SER A 583 35.02 -8.07 -27.95
N ALA A 584 35.35 -7.20 -26.99
CA ALA A 584 36.35 -7.45 -25.94
C ALA A 584 35.67 -7.57 -24.57
N GLU A 585 36.05 -8.54 -23.74
CA GLU A 585 35.63 -8.59 -22.34
C GLU A 585 36.69 -7.92 -21.45
N VAL A 586 36.28 -6.99 -20.58
CA VAL A 586 37.16 -6.26 -19.67
C VAL A 586 36.56 -6.18 -18.27
N ALA A 587 37.41 -6.21 -17.25
CA ALA A 587 36.99 -6.15 -15.84
C ALA A 587 37.23 -4.75 -15.24
N LYS A 588 36.28 -4.27 -14.43
CA LYS A 588 36.42 -3.03 -13.65
C LYS A 588 37.73 -2.98 -12.86
N GLY A 589 38.40 -1.84 -12.86
CA GLY A 589 39.64 -1.60 -12.12
C GLY A 589 40.91 -2.19 -12.75
N GLU A 590 40.78 -3.15 -13.67
CA GLU A 590 41.89 -3.78 -14.37
C GLU A 590 42.40 -2.91 -15.54
N SER A 591 43.63 -3.18 -15.99
CA SER A 591 44.27 -2.48 -17.11
C SER A 591 44.59 -3.43 -18.25
N TYR A 592 44.29 -3.01 -19.48
CA TYR A 592 44.45 -3.80 -20.69
C TYR A 592 45.29 -3.05 -21.72
N PRO A 593 46.28 -3.70 -22.36
CA PRO A 593 47.03 -3.08 -23.44
C PRO A 593 46.15 -2.95 -24.69
N ILE A 594 46.19 -1.78 -25.32
CA ILE A 594 45.65 -1.52 -26.66
C ILE A 594 46.81 -1.33 -27.64
N GLU A 595 46.69 -1.93 -28.83
CA GLU A 595 47.59 -1.68 -29.96
C GLU A 595 46.77 -1.29 -31.19
N VAL A 596 47.07 -0.15 -31.78
CA VAL A 596 46.44 0.32 -33.02
C VAL A 596 47.52 0.50 -34.08
N THR A 597 47.39 -0.22 -35.18
CA THR A 597 48.27 -0.10 -36.35
C THR A 597 47.55 0.63 -37.46
N PHE A 598 48.15 1.68 -38.00
CA PHE A 598 47.60 2.48 -39.09
C PHE A 598 48.71 2.91 -40.07
N ASP A 599 48.33 3.25 -41.30
CA ASP A 599 49.22 3.83 -42.30
C ASP A 599 48.95 5.34 -42.41
N ALA A 600 49.95 6.18 -42.10
CA ALA A 600 49.82 7.64 -42.21
C ALA A 600 50.31 8.17 -43.58
N VAL A 601 50.72 7.29 -44.51
CA VAL A 601 51.03 7.61 -45.93
C VAL A 601 52.00 8.78 -46.12
N GLY A 602 53.01 8.88 -45.26
CA GLY A 602 54.03 9.93 -45.30
C GLY A 602 53.62 11.25 -44.65
N TYR A 603 52.47 11.29 -43.98
CA TYR A 603 51.97 12.39 -43.16
C TYR A 603 51.95 12.01 -41.68
N SER A 604 51.42 12.89 -40.82
CA SER A 604 51.34 12.69 -39.38
C SER A 604 49.88 12.51 -38.94
N ASP A 605 49.49 11.28 -38.62
CA ASP A 605 48.17 10.99 -38.07
C ASP A 605 48.20 10.79 -36.56
N HIS A 606 47.17 11.32 -35.91
CA HIS A 606 46.89 11.24 -34.49
C HIS A 606 45.90 10.10 -34.23
N CYS A 607 46.21 9.22 -33.29
CA CYS A 607 45.32 8.11 -32.90
C CYS A 607 44.68 8.35 -31.54
N THR A 608 43.36 8.28 -31.47
CA THR A 608 42.57 8.43 -30.25
C THR A 608 41.57 7.28 -30.13
N VAL A 609 41.42 6.76 -28.92
CA VAL A 609 40.45 5.74 -28.56
C VAL A 609 39.44 6.37 -27.60
N TYR A 610 38.16 6.19 -27.88
CA TYR A 610 37.06 6.59 -27.01
C TYR A 610 36.35 5.35 -26.49
N ILE A 611 36.01 5.29 -25.21
CA ILE A 611 35.22 4.20 -24.61
C ILE A 611 34.15 4.81 -23.71
N ASP A 612 32.90 4.53 -24.02
CA ASP A 612 31.72 4.94 -23.24
C ASP A 612 31.65 4.08 -21.96
N TRP A 613 32.25 4.55 -20.88
CA TRP A 613 32.33 3.80 -19.63
C TRP A 613 31.04 3.89 -18.84
N ASN A 614 30.32 5.01 -18.93
CA ASN A 614 29.12 5.25 -18.13
C ASN A 614 27.84 4.69 -18.78
N GLY A 615 27.90 4.30 -20.06
CA GLY A 615 26.82 3.73 -20.86
C GLY A 615 25.78 4.74 -21.35
N ASP A 616 26.08 6.04 -21.36
CA ASP A 616 25.16 7.09 -21.75
C ASP A 616 25.10 7.33 -23.27
N ARG A 617 25.96 6.63 -24.03
CA ARG A 617 26.07 6.64 -25.48
C ARG A 617 26.60 7.94 -26.08
N ASP A 618 27.39 8.68 -25.33
CA ASP A 618 28.34 9.63 -25.86
C ASP A 618 29.79 9.22 -25.54
N PHE A 619 30.74 10.13 -25.73
CA PHE A 619 32.18 9.91 -25.51
C PHE A 619 32.85 11.17 -24.93
N ILE A 620 32.06 12.11 -24.42
CA ILE A 620 32.54 13.45 -24.03
C ILE A 620 32.88 13.53 -22.54
N ASP A 621 32.66 12.44 -21.81
CA ASP A 621 32.87 12.38 -20.38
C ASP A 621 34.35 12.26 -19.98
N PRO A 622 34.72 12.79 -18.78
CA PRO A 622 36.07 12.64 -18.25
C PRO A 622 36.50 11.17 -18.13
N GLY A 623 37.59 10.80 -18.81
CA GLY A 623 38.16 9.45 -18.76
C GLY A 623 37.69 8.52 -19.89
N GLU A 624 36.77 8.98 -20.74
CA GLU A 624 36.32 8.22 -21.91
C GLU A 624 37.23 8.38 -23.12
N LYS A 625 37.98 9.49 -23.19
CA LYS A 625 38.99 9.74 -24.22
C LYS A 625 40.38 9.27 -23.77
N ILE A 626 41.02 8.45 -24.62
CA ILE A 626 42.41 7.99 -24.49
C ILE A 626 43.19 8.36 -25.75
N TYR A 627 44.14 9.29 -25.64
CA TYR A 627 45.01 9.68 -26.76
C TYR A 627 46.27 8.81 -26.81
N LEU A 628 46.50 8.10 -27.92
CA LEU A 628 47.60 7.14 -28.07
C LEU A 628 48.88 7.80 -28.62
N GLY A 629 48.78 9.02 -29.15
CA GLY A 629 49.90 9.74 -29.78
C GLY A 629 49.70 9.95 -31.28
N ASN A 630 50.77 10.37 -31.95
CA ASN A 630 50.80 10.55 -33.40
C ASN A 630 52.05 9.91 -34.02
N TYR A 631 51.97 9.60 -35.31
CA TYR A 631 53.10 9.04 -36.06
C TYR A 631 53.24 9.69 -37.44
N PHE A 632 54.47 10.10 -37.77
CA PHE A 632 54.83 10.60 -39.10
C PHE A 632 55.50 9.52 -39.94
N GLY A 633 54.92 9.16 -41.10
CA GLY A 633 55.50 8.17 -42.01
C GLY A 633 54.48 7.18 -42.57
N GLY A 634 54.91 5.93 -42.83
CA GLY A 634 54.03 4.86 -43.32
C GLY A 634 53.35 4.10 -42.19
N ILE A 635 53.25 2.77 -42.34
CA ILE A 635 52.63 1.88 -41.35
C ILE A 635 53.39 1.92 -40.02
N SER A 636 52.67 2.16 -38.93
CA SER A 636 53.19 2.14 -37.56
C SER A 636 52.15 1.63 -36.57
N THR A 637 52.61 1.21 -35.39
CA THR A 637 51.76 0.74 -34.29
C THR A 637 51.96 1.61 -33.06
N LEU A 638 50.89 2.24 -32.59
CA LEU A 638 50.84 2.93 -31.30
C LEU A 638 50.25 2.01 -30.24
N LYS A 639 50.71 2.16 -29.00
CA LYS A 639 50.32 1.31 -27.87
C LYS A 639 50.05 2.16 -26.64
N GLU A 640 49.07 1.75 -25.86
CA GLU A 640 48.89 2.26 -24.49
C GLU A 640 48.21 1.23 -23.58
N ASN A 641 48.22 1.44 -22.26
CA ASN A 641 47.39 0.70 -21.31
C ASN A 641 46.12 1.47 -20.94
N ILE A 642 44.97 0.89 -21.22
CA ILE A 642 43.67 1.45 -20.83
C ILE A 642 43.26 0.85 -19.49
N LYS A 643 43.06 1.69 -18.48
CA LYS A 643 42.49 1.29 -17.19
C LYS A 643 40.98 1.43 -17.23
N VAL A 644 40.25 0.34 -16.92
CA VAL A 644 38.79 0.36 -16.82
C VAL A 644 38.38 1.08 -15.53
N PRO A 645 37.55 2.15 -15.58
CA PRO A 645 37.06 2.83 -14.38
C PRO A 645 36.31 1.90 -13.43
N GLU A 646 36.41 2.16 -12.12
CA GLU A 646 35.71 1.36 -11.09
C GLU A 646 34.19 1.52 -11.18
N ASP A 647 33.74 2.68 -11.63
CA ASP A 647 32.35 3.08 -11.80
C ASP A 647 31.75 2.72 -13.16
N ALA A 648 32.53 2.19 -14.11
CA ALA A 648 32.05 1.79 -15.43
C ALA A 648 30.77 0.93 -15.37
N ILE A 649 29.78 1.12 -16.22
CA ILE A 649 28.54 0.31 -16.17
C ILE A 649 28.83 -1.13 -16.58
N LEU A 650 28.13 -2.11 -15.98
CA LEU A 650 28.28 -3.52 -16.36
C LEU A 650 27.46 -3.82 -17.63
N GLY A 651 28.01 -4.64 -18.53
CA GLY A 651 27.35 -5.03 -19.77
C GLY A 651 28.06 -4.52 -21.03
N GLU A 652 27.35 -4.51 -22.16
CA GLU A 652 27.87 -4.04 -23.45
C GLU A 652 27.91 -2.52 -23.53
N THR A 653 29.03 -1.98 -24.00
CA THR A 653 29.23 -0.57 -24.36
C THR A 653 30.10 -0.43 -25.63
N ARG A 654 30.37 0.78 -26.09
CA ARG A 654 31.10 1.08 -27.33
C ARG A 654 32.53 1.52 -27.08
N MET A 655 33.45 0.99 -27.89
CA MET A 655 34.77 1.58 -28.13
C MET A 655 34.82 2.14 -29.55
N ARG A 656 35.39 3.33 -29.72
CA ARG A 656 35.64 3.99 -31.01
C ARG A 656 37.13 4.27 -31.15
N VAL A 657 37.76 3.76 -32.20
CA VAL A 657 39.16 4.02 -32.55
C VAL A 657 39.19 4.98 -33.72
N MET A 658 39.88 6.12 -33.58
CA MET A 658 39.93 7.16 -34.60
C MET A 658 41.37 7.54 -34.92
N ILE A 659 41.69 7.63 -36.21
CA ILE A 659 42.88 8.32 -36.72
C ILE A 659 42.48 9.58 -37.47
N HIS A 660 43.24 10.67 -37.31
CA HIS A 660 42.99 11.93 -38.00
C HIS A 660 44.29 12.74 -38.15
N TYR A 661 44.40 13.50 -39.25
CA TYR A 661 45.57 14.32 -39.56
C TYR A 661 45.89 15.38 -38.49
N PHE A 662 44.86 15.89 -37.81
CA PHE A 662 45.02 16.79 -36.66
C PHE A 662 44.61 16.08 -35.37
N SER A 663 45.21 16.49 -34.24
CA SER A 663 44.66 16.10 -32.93
C SER A 663 43.21 16.59 -32.82
N SER A 664 42.26 15.66 -32.76
CA SER A 664 40.85 15.95 -32.54
C SER A 664 40.46 15.61 -31.10
N GLU A 665 39.68 16.49 -30.48
CA GLU A 665 38.95 16.24 -29.24
C GLU A 665 37.51 15.78 -29.51
N ASP A 666 37.07 15.80 -30.77
CA ASP A 666 35.70 15.50 -31.16
C ASP A 666 35.57 14.03 -31.62
N PRO A 667 34.86 13.17 -30.86
CA PRO A 667 34.58 11.78 -31.24
C PRO A 667 33.56 11.67 -32.39
N CYS A 668 32.90 12.78 -32.73
CA CYS A 668 31.87 12.91 -33.76
C CYS A 668 32.41 13.56 -35.04
N LEU A 669 33.73 13.55 -35.22
CA LEU A 669 34.39 14.33 -36.25
C LEU A 669 33.94 13.92 -37.66
N ILE A 670 33.65 14.93 -38.47
CA ILE A 670 33.39 14.81 -39.91
C ILE A 670 34.40 15.67 -40.65
N ASP A 671 35.39 15.05 -41.29
CA ASP A 671 36.46 15.77 -41.98
C ASP A 671 36.88 15.10 -43.31
N ALA A 672 38.06 15.46 -43.82
CA ALA A 672 38.59 15.01 -45.09
C ALA A 672 39.48 13.76 -44.95
N TYR A 673 40.38 13.70 -43.96
CA TYR A 673 41.48 12.73 -43.89
C TYR A 673 41.55 12.04 -42.52
N GLY A 674 41.29 10.73 -42.47
CA GLY A 674 41.27 9.98 -41.21
C GLY A 674 40.32 8.79 -41.30
N GLU A 675 40.25 7.95 -40.26
CA GLU A 675 39.31 6.83 -40.24
C GLU A 675 38.81 6.57 -38.83
N THR A 676 37.59 6.03 -38.73
CA THR A 676 36.99 5.58 -37.48
C THR A 676 36.53 4.14 -37.57
N GLU A 677 36.81 3.37 -36.53
CA GLU A 677 36.33 2.01 -36.32
C GLU A 677 35.63 1.85 -34.98
N ASP A 678 34.43 1.26 -34.98
CA ASP A 678 33.62 1.03 -33.79
C ASP A 678 33.59 -0.45 -33.39
N TYR A 679 33.77 -0.75 -32.08
CA TYR A 679 33.83 -2.10 -31.49
C TYR A 679 32.96 -2.21 -30.23
N THR A 680 32.58 -3.43 -29.83
CA THR A 680 31.82 -3.65 -28.58
C THR A 680 32.75 -3.99 -27.42
N ILE A 681 32.54 -3.40 -26.24
CA ILE A 681 33.23 -3.73 -24.99
C ILE A 681 32.21 -4.33 -24.03
N VAL A 682 32.52 -5.47 -23.41
CA VAL A 682 31.70 -6.13 -22.39
C VAL A 682 32.38 -5.94 -21.03
N VAL A 683 31.84 -5.06 -20.20
CA VAL A 683 32.37 -4.76 -18.87
C VAL A 683 31.81 -5.75 -17.85
N VAL A 684 32.71 -6.47 -17.17
CA VAL A 684 32.40 -7.45 -16.13
C VAL A 684 32.93 -7.02 -14.76
N ARG A 685 32.43 -7.66 -13.70
CA ARG A 685 32.97 -7.45 -12.34
C ARG A 685 34.41 -7.96 -12.25
N ALA A 686 35.26 -7.24 -11.52
CA ALA A 686 36.59 -7.71 -11.15
C ALA A 686 36.52 -9.14 -10.56
N ASN A 687 37.31 -10.07 -11.11
CA ASN A 687 37.46 -11.46 -10.67
C ASN A 687 36.24 -12.41 -10.78
N SER A 688 35.57 -12.46 -11.94
CA SER A 688 34.62 -13.56 -12.24
C SER A 688 35.29 -14.90 -12.61
N ALA A 689 36.60 -15.07 -12.39
CA ALA A 689 37.30 -16.34 -12.56
C ALA A 689 38.53 -16.50 -11.64
N LYS A 690 38.31 -16.62 -10.32
CA LYS A 690 39.11 -17.59 -9.54
C LYS A 690 38.30 -18.86 -9.44
N LYS A 691 38.59 -19.83 -10.31
CA LYS A 691 38.10 -21.21 -10.20
C LYS A 691 38.45 -21.70 -8.80
N SER A 692 37.44 -21.84 -7.95
CA SER A 692 37.56 -22.46 -6.65
C SER A 692 37.83 -23.96 -6.86
N THR A 693 39.08 -24.38 -6.74
CA THR A 693 39.38 -25.79 -6.43
C THR A 693 39.11 -25.96 -4.95
N ILE A 694 37.88 -26.34 -4.61
CA ILE A 694 37.57 -26.88 -3.28
C ILE A 694 38.02 -28.35 -3.31
N PRO A 695 38.98 -28.78 -2.46
CA PRO A 695 39.20 -30.19 -2.22
C PRO A 695 37.97 -30.77 -1.53
N ASP A 696 37.55 -31.95 -1.97
CA ASP A 696 36.39 -32.67 -1.47
C ASP A 696 36.43 -32.78 0.07
N GLY A 697 35.40 -32.24 0.74
CA GLY A 697 35.19 -32.34 2.19
C GLY A 697 35.36 -31.06 3.02
N ALA A 698 34.44 -30.10 2.90
CA ALA A 698 34.16 -29.16 4.00
C ALA A 698 32.70 -28.70 3.97
N LYS A 699 31.90 -29.27 4.87
CA LYS A 699 30.51 -28.87 5.16
C LYS A 699 30.51 -27.52 5.90
N THR A 700 29.65 -26.62 5.43
CA THR A 700 28.77 -25.72 6.19
C THR A 700 29.35 -25.01 7.43
N VAL A 701 29.72 -23.74 7.31
CA VAL A 701 29.31 -22.64 8.22
C VAL A 701 29.40 -21.34 7.42
N ILE A 702 28.26 -20.74 7.03
CA ILE A 702 28.25 -19.34 6.58
C ILE A 702 27.79 -18.51 7.77
N ASP A 703 28.76 -17.78 8.30
CA ASP A 703 28.64 -16.78 9.35
C ASP A 703 27.69 -15.66 8.87
N THR A 704 26.45 -15.68 9.36
CA THR A 704 25.49 -14.59 9.15
C THR A 704 25.65 -13.60 10.29
N ALA A 705 26.73 -12.82 10.25
CA ALA A 705 26.84 -11.57 11.00
C ALA A 705 26.34 -10.42 10.11
N ILE A 706 25.04 -10.42 9.80
CA ILE A 706 24.35 -9.20 9.38
C ILE A 706 24.29 -8.30 10.62
N LYS A 707 25.25 -7.38 10.75
CA LYS A 707 25.05 -6.17 11.54
C LYS A 707 24.07 -5.28 10.78
N THR A 708 22.78 -5.53 10.97
CA THR A 708 21.77 -4.48 10.77
C THR A 708 21.79 -3.62 12.02
N SER A 709 22.54 -2.51 11.99
CA SER A 709 22.08 -1.33 12.72
C SER A 709 20.70 -1.00 12.15
N VAL A 710 19.67 -1.12 12.98
CA VAL A 710 18.34 -0.59 12.63
C VAL A 710 18.56 0.90 12.44
N ASN A 711 18.39 1.37 11.20
CA ASN A 711 18.35 2.80 10.93
C ASN A 711 17.29 3.41 11.85
N GLU A 712 17.66 4.45 12.60
CA GLU A 712 16.71 5.34 13.24
C GLU A 712 15.68 5.73 12.17
N VAL A 713 14.44 5.31 12.34
CA VAL A 713 13.32 5.78 11.51
C VAL A 713 12.87 7.08 12.15
N PRO A 714 13.05 8.24 11.51
CA PRO A 714 12.47 9.48 12.01
C PRO A 714 10.95 9.34 12.01
N PHE A 715 10.31 9.60 13.16
CA PHE A 715 8.86 9.54 13.34
C PHE A 715 8.17 10.84 12.94
N ASP A 716 8.36 11.28 11.68
CA ASP A 716 7.58 12.39 11.14
C ASP A 716 6.19 11.88 10.69
N GLY A 717 5.11 12.53 11.15
CA GLY A 717 3.74 12.28 10.69
C GLY A 717 2.94 11.17 11.39
N PHE A 718 3.33 10.75 12.60
CA PHE A 718 2.60 9.78 13.41
C PHE A 718 1.97 10.41 14.67
N ASN A 719 0.73 10.04 14.99
CA ASN A 719 0.08 10.42 16.25
C ASN A 719 0.22 9.29 17.30
N LEU A 720 0.75 9.63 18.47
CA LEU A 720 0.87 8.72 19.62
C LEU A 720 -0.38 8.79 20.50
N SER A 721 -1.06 7.66 20.73
CA SER A 721 -2.21 7.60 21.63
C SER A 721 -2.24 6.34 22.53
N PRO A 722 -2.47 6.49 23.85
CA PRO A 722 -2.39 7.73 24.61
C PRO A 722 -0.92 8.19 24.72
N ASN A 723 -0.66 9.50 24.72
CA ASN A 723 0.66 10.02 25.06
C ASN A 723 0.85 9.94 26.60
N PRO A 724 1.69 9.05 27.15
CA PRO A 724 1.81 8.88 28.59
C PRO A 724 2.73 9.92 29.25
N SER A 725 3.37 10.84 28.51
CA SER A 725 4.23 11.88 29.10
C SER A 725 4.37 13.13 28.22
N SER A 726 4.67 14.27 28.86
CA SER A 726 4.93 15.56 28.22
C SER A 726 6.36 15.68 27.65
N GLY A 727 6.98 14.60 27.18
CA GLY A 727 8.38 14.58 26.76
C GLY A 727 8.66 13.68 25.54
N ALA A 728 9.75 13.99 24.83
CA ALA A 728 10.20 13.26 23.64
C ALA A 728 10.56 11.79 23.96
N PHE A 729 10.06 10.86 23.14
CA PHE A 729 10.44 9.45 23.17
C PHE A 729 11.59 9.21 22.19
N ASN A 730 12.69 8.63 22.66
CA ASN A 730 13.74 8.07 21.81
C ASN A 730 13.59 6.55 21.76
N LEU A 731 13.34 6.00 20.57
CA LEU A 731 13.36 4.57 20.28
C LEU A 731 14.74 4.23 19.70
N THR A 732 15.54 3.49 20.46
CA THR A 732 16.79 2.87 19.99
C THR A 732 16.56 1.46 19.49
#